data_AF-A0A1A7Z6P7-F1
#
_entry.id   AF-A0A1A7Z6P7-F1
#
_cell.length_a   1.000
_cell.length_b   1.000
_cell.length_c   1.000
_cell.angle_alpha   90.00
_cell.angle_beta   90.00
_cell.angle_gamma   90.00
#
_symmetry.space_group_name_H-M   'P 1'
#
loop_
_entity.id
_entity.type
_entity.pdbx_description
1 polymer ?
#
loop_
_entity_poly.entity_id
_entity_poly.type
_entity_poly.pdbx_seq_one_letter_code
_entity_poly.pdbx_strand_id
1 'polypeptide(L)'
;ALTTNRLENERQAREALESELESTRSRLVGAVKEAELRLAAHSDSEKALLREKEEHQRLKDKLSGEVANQREAASNLSQKLSKAEARSNSMENEVHRVTLQLTEKSLLLEVLQREKDQAAARVKELESAFQAERELVSRAGARHEATQERLAQTQSDAMLLRQQLEEAQNKGDAKERAVTDAQERFSDILSKLRSDSEERVLLVEDRNKELASKAADLRDQIYKLEEDKNERETNLRQLQQELADSLKKLSMSEASLEVNTRYRNDLEEEKTRLLRDSDRLKGKFEESEDQYLQAERHVSSLKNSLDEREKELSTAAQKLQEALSASAASEVTIKQLEEAVQKLEIENARLEAAAKQQSNRIDSLQKGAQEAAMVRGHLEELVTNLQSSKMTLEEQLSREAQKQSLLSHTAQDSHAMWEEELKSRSKLGLRLAELEKEKGELTTQMEMEKKKAKKISEQRKAIDARLDQEMKRNEELQKEMYRLRSLLKTAKKKLRDQEAGGAEFGSPVSSLRMDRHSQAEGTFGQIKDKVDNLQVQLEKETLRRSQLEKTNEELKVQITSMRSPSHNSDHLERSRRQLEEEVLDLRRRVETTQVEQSQMEQFRHEAEERARQEIQKKLEQVNLFLQSQAASQEALDQIKAANEASLRSQLEQKIRELEGELGRTRTTYQDSLNQRDSTSTELERYRHLYTEEVHLRKSQAAKLERAKSRLADANSKLLSERSRSLITSSITNGSLIGPSLDLSSLGSAANYGATIGSLNRNFGLGLSLLSPATEGHSSRMEDYLTKMRNELDRSISRELSTATAELDTASVRMSLGGSTSRVEMDPLSRA
;
A
#
# COMPACT_ATOMS: atom_id res chain seq x y z
N ALA A 1 34.49 253.41 25.11
CA ALA A 1 33.50 252.30 25.12
C ALA A 1 32.89 252.16 23.72
N LEU A 2 32.03 251.15 23.50
CA LEU A 2 31.34 250.79 22.23
C LEU A 2 32.12 250.03 21.14
N THR A 3 33.45 249.87 21.26
CA THR A 3 34.23 249.02 20.32
C THR A 3 34.05 247.50 20.55
N THR A 4 33.53 247.08 21.71
CA THR A 4 33.57 245.69 22.20
C THR A 4 32.27 244.90 22.06
N ASN A 5 31.22 245.44 21.41
CA ASN A 5 29.91 244.77 21.34
C ASN A 5 29.52 244.30 19.92
N ARG A 6 30.05 244.94 18.86
CA ARG A 6 29.70 244.60 17.47
C ARG A 6 30.48 243.39 16.92
N LEU A 7 31.76 243.26 17.27
CA LEU A 7 32.62 242.16 16.82
C LEU A 7 32.18 240.81 17.40
N GLU A 8 31.70 240.79 18.65
CA GLU A 8 31.18 239.58 19.30
C GLU A 8 30.00 238.97 18.53
N ASN A 9 29.03 239.81 18.13
CA ASN A 9 27.83 239.36 17.41
C ASN A 9 28.13 238.89 15.98
N GLU A 10 28.98 239.59 15.23
CA GLU A 10 29.37 239.17 13.87
C GLU A 10 30.21 237.88 13.88
N ARG A 11 30.94 237.61 14.97
CA ARG A 11 31.66 236.35 15.19
C ARG A 11 30.69 235.19 15.47
N GLN A 12 29.83 235.34 16.48
CA GLN A 12 28.85 234.30 16.88
C GLN A 12 27.94 233.88 15.70
N ALA A 13 27.53 234.84 14.87
CA ALA A 13 26.69 234.57 13.70
C ALA A 13 27.39 233.73 12.59
N ARG A 14 28.72 233.82 12.47
CA ARG A 14 29.50 233.02 11.50
C ARG A 14 29.81 231.62 12.03
N GLU A 15 30.22 231.51 13.29
CA GLU A 15 30.47 230.23 13.95
C GLU A 15 29.19 229.35 13.94
N ALA A 16 28.00 229.97 14.02
CA ALA A 16 26.72 229.28 13.82
C ALA A 16 26.52 228.71 12.40
N LEU A 17 26.75 229.50 11.34
CA LEU A 17 26.56 229.05 9.95
C LEU A 17 27.58 227.98 9.53
N GLU A 18 28.82 228.06 10.01
CA GLU A 18 29.81 226.99 9.81
C GLU A 18 29.36 225.70 10.50
N SER A 19 28.74 225.78 11.68
CA SER A 19 28.17 224.60 12.36
C SER A 19 27.01 223.95 11.61
N GLU A 20 26.16 224.71 10.90
CA GLU A 20 25.10 224.17 10.06
C GLU A 20 25.63 223.52 8.77
N LEU A 21 26.65 224.13 8.14
CA LEU A 21 27.34 223.54 7.00
C LEU A 21 28.01 222.21 7.39
N GLU A 22 28.74 222.17 8.50
CA GLU A 22 29.40 220.94 8.92
C GLU A 22 28.39 219.88 9.42
N SER A 23 27.25 220.29 9.98
CA SER A 23 26.10 219.42 10.32
C SER A 23 25.42 218.80 9.08
N THR A 24 25.21 219.58 8.02
CA THR A 24 24.61 219.08 6.77
C THR A 24 25.58 218.21 5.98
N ARG A 25 26.86 218.60 5.93
CA ARG A 25 27.96 217.82 5.35
C ARG A 25 28.15 216.47 6.06
N SER A 26 28.12 216.47 7.39
CA SER A 26 28.15 215.24 8.20
C SER A 26 26.96 214.32 7.92
N ARG A 27 25.74 214.88 7.78
CA ARG A 27 24.54 214.11 7.39
C ARG A 27 24.66 213.50 6.00
N LEU A 28 25.17 214.23 5.01
CA LEU A 28 25.35 213.68 3.66
C LEU A 28 26.39 212.55 3.63
N VAL A 29 27.52 212.71 4.33
CA VAL A 29 28.52 211.64 4.49
C VAL A 29 27.95 210.43 5.24
N GLY A 30 27.07 210.66 6.23
CA GLY A 30 26.32 209.60 6.89
C GLY A 30 25.41 208.82 5.93
N ALA A 31 24.57 209.53 5.17
CA ALA A 31 23.63 208.92 4.22
C ALA A 31 24.32 208.14 3.08
N VAL A 32 25.46 208.64 2.57
CA VAL A 32 26.27 207.93 1.56
C VAL A 32 26.80 206.62 2.16
N LYS A 33 27.40 206.66 3.35
CA LYS A 33 27.86 205.44 4.05
C LYS A 33 26.73 204.47 4.35
N GLU A 34 25.54 204.96 4.67
CA GLU A 34 24.36 204.13 4.92
C GLU A 34 23.80 203.47 3.65
N ALA A 35 23.99 204.10 2.48
CA ALA A 35 23.67 203.52 1.17
C ALA A 35 24.73 202.49 0.73
N GLU A 36 26.02 202.80 0.93
CA GLU A 36 27.14 201.86 0.73
C GLU A 36 26.97 200.59 1.57
N LEU A 37 26.63 200.74 2.86
CA LEU A 37 26.35 199.62 3.78
C LEU A 37 25.14 198.79 3.33
N ARG A 38 24.08 199.41 2.80
CA ARG A 38 22.92 198.68 2.25
C ARG A 38 23.29 197.90 0.98
N LEU A 39 24.10 198.48 0.09
CA LEU A 39 24.57 197.79 -1.12
C LEU A 39 25.53 196.62 -0.77
N ALA A 40 26.40 196.80 0.23
CA ALA A 40 27.22 195.71 0.76
C ALA A 40 26.35 194.58 1.33
N ALA A 41 25.39 194.91 2.20
CA ALA A 41 24.47 193.93 2.80
C ALA A 41 23.61 193.18 1.75
N HIS A 42 23.18 193.85 0.68
CA HIS A 42 22.48 193.20 -0.44
C HIS A 42 23.43 192.29 -1.24
N SER A 43 24.65 192.75 -1.52
CA SER A 43 25.66 191.93 -2.20
C SER A 43 25.99 190.67 -1.40
N ASP A 44 26.04 190.76 -0.07
CA ASP A 44 26.34 189.62 0.79
C ASP A 44 25.16 188.68 1.02
N SER A 45 23.91 189.18 1.01
CA SER A 45 22.71 188.33 1.05
C SER A 45 22.48 187.59 -0.28
N GLU A 46 22.77 188.22 -1.42
CA GLU A 46 22.73 187.57 -2.73
C GLU A 46 23.80 186.47 -2.86
N LYS A 47 25.04 186.73 -2.39
CA LYS A 47 26.09 185.71 -2.24
C LYS A 47 25.65 184.57 -1.31
N ALA A 48 24.95 184.86 -0.22
CA ALA A 48 24.43 183.83 0.68
C ALA A 48 23.36 182.96 0.00
N LEU A 49 22.42 183.57 -0.74
CA LEU A 49 21.37 182.85 -1.48
C LEU A 49 21.93 181.99 -2.62
N LEU A 50 23.05 182.40 -3.23
CA LEU A 50 23.80 181.56 -4.18
C LEU A 50 24.47 180.36 -3.49
N ARG A 51 25.11 180.55 -2.32
CA ARG A 51 25.68 179.44 -1.53
C ARG A 51 24.60 178.43 -1.12
N GLU A 52 23.46 178.89 -0.60
CA GLU A 52 22.30 178.05 -0.26
C GLU A 52 21.80 177.22 -1.45
N LYS A 53 21.74 177.82 -2.66
CA LYS A 53 21.38 177.09 -3.89
C LYS A 53 22.42 176.05 -4.29
N GLU A 54 23.71 176.38 -4.20
CA GLU A 54 24.79 175.42 -4.44
C GLU A 54 24.75 174.27 -3.43
N GLU A 55 24.52 174.55 -2.14
CA GLU A 55 24.45 173.55 -1.08
C GLU A 55 23.21 172.66 -1.22
N HIS A 56 22.03 173.22 -1.53
CA HIS A 56 20.85 172.44 -1.88
C HIS A 56 21.08 171.54 -3.11
N GLN A 57 21.77 172.02 -4.14
CA GLN A 57 22.08 171.21 -5.32
C GLN A 57 23.11 170.10 -4.99
N ARG A 58 24.17 170.40 -4.22
CA ARG A 58 25.13 169.39 -3.71
C ARG A 58 24.43 168.32 -2.86
N LEU A 59 23.49 168.70 -1.99
CA LEU A 59 22.69 167.77 -1.18
C LEU A 59 21.77 166.89 -2.05
N LYS A 60 21.12 167.48 -3.06
CA LYS A 60 20.27 166.76 -4.00
C LYS A 60 21.06 165.76 -4.84
N ASP A 61 22.24 166.13 -5.32
CA ASP A 61 23.10 165.24 -6.10
C ASP A 61 23.69 164.13 -5.23
N LYS A 62 24.05 164.43 -3.97
CA LYS A 62 24.45 163.43 -2.96
C LYS A 62 23.32 162.42 -2.70
N LEU A 63 22.09 162.89 -2.47
CA LEU A 63 20.91 162.03 -2.30
C LEU A 63 20.61 161.20 -3.55
N SER A 64 20.79 161.76 -4.75
CA SER A 64 20.65 161.04 -6.02
C SER A 64 21.67 159.91 -6.14
N GLY A 65 22.93 160.17 -5.80
CA GLY A 65 24.01 159.18 -5.74
C GLY A 65 23.75 158.09 -4.67
N GLU A 66 23.30 158.47 -3.47
CA GLU A 66 22.94 157.52 -2.42
C GLU A 66 21.78 156.60 -2.85
N VAL A 67 20.74 157.14 -3.51
CA VAL A 67 19.63 156.35 -4.07
C VAL A 67 20.09 155.46 -5.24
N ALA A 68 21.01 155.93 -6.09
CA ALA A 68 21.59 155.10 -7.15
C ALA A 68 22.39 153.92 -6.57
N ASN A 69 23.27 154.20 -5.60
CA ASN A 69 24.05 153.19 -4.88
C ASN A 69 23.15 152.16 -4.16
N GLN A 70 22.06 152.61 -3.52
CA GLN A 70 21.08 151.73 -2.89
C GLN A 70 20.33 150.85 -3.91
N ARG A 71 19.95 151.39 -5.07
CA ARG A 71 19.33 150.61 -6.16
C ARG A 71 20.29 149.58 -6.75
N GLU A 72 21.56 149.94 -6.93
CA GLU A 72 22.58 149.01 -7.40
C GLU A 72 22.85 147.92 -6.36
N ALA A 73 22.97 148.28 -5.07
CA ALA A 73 23.09 147.33 -3.98
C ALA A 73 21.88 146.37 -3.90
N ALA A 74 20.65 146.88 -4.04
CA ALA A 74 19.44 146.07 -4.08
C ALA A 74 19.43 145.12 -5.29
N SER A 75 19.77 145.60 -6.49
CA SER A 75 19.89 144.77 -7.70
C SER A 75 20.96 143.67 -7.54
N ASN A 76 22.13 144.03 -7.01
CA ASN A 76 23.22 143.09 -6.70
C ASN A 76 22.80 142.06 -5.62
N LEU A 77 21.97 142.44 -4.65
CA LEU A 77 21.41 141.51 -3.65
C LEU A 77 20.35 140.59 -4.26
N SER A 78 19.42 141.10 -5.08
CA SER A 78 18.45 140.28 -5.82
C SER A 78 19.11 139.31 -6.77
N GLN A 79 20.20 139.71 -7.44
CA GLN A 79 20.98 138.80 -8.30
C GLN A 79 21.76 137.76 -7.50
N LYS A 80 22.24 138.08 -6.28
CA LYS A 80 22.83 137.10 -5.36
C LYS A 80 21.78 136.12 -4.83
N LEU A 81 20.58 136.61 -4.52
CA LEU A 81 19.46 135.81 -4.05
C LEU A 81 19.02 134.81 -5.13
N SER A 82 18.72 135.24 -6.36
CA SER A 82 18.31 134.32 -7.44
C SER A 82 19.39 133.31 -7.82
N LYS A 83 20.68 133.69 -7.71
CA LYS A 83 21.81 132.74 -7.83
C LYS A 83 21.89 131.75 -6.67
N ALA A 84 21.45 132.10 -5.47
CA ALA A 84 21.38 131.20 -4.32
C ALA A 84 20.15 130.28 -4.41
N GLU A 85 18.98 130.80 -4.79
CA GLU A 85 17.75 130.04 -5.04
C GLU A 85 17.97 128.99 -6.15
N ALA A 86 18.53 129.37 -7.30
CA ALA A 86 18.84 128.43 -8.37
C ALA A 86 19.81 127.32 -7.93
N ARG A 87 20.77 127.63 -7.04
CA ARG A 87 21.65 126.63 -6.41
C ARG A 87 20.90 125.73 -5.43
N SER A 88 20.02 126.30 -4.60
CA SER A 88 19.18 125.55 -3.66
C SER A 88 18.32 124.53 -4.41
N ASN A 89 17.59 124.97 -5.44
CA ASN A 89 16.74 124.12 -6.26
C ASN A 89 17.56 123.04 -6.99
N SER A 90 18.79 123.35 -7.43
CA SER A 90 19.69 122.35 -8.02
C SER A 90 20.15 121.29 -7.01
N MET A 91 20.41 121.68 -5.76
CA MET A 91 20.79 120.76 -4.69
C MET A 91 19.60 119.92 -4.20
N GLU A 92 18.40 120.49 -4.14
CA GLU A 92 17.16 119.81 -3.77
C GLU A 92 16.78 118.73 -4.78
N ASN A 93 16.86 119.04 -6.08
CA ASN A 93 16.69 118.05 -7.16
C ASN A 93 17.73 116.92 -7.07
N GLU A 94 18.99 117.23 -6.75
CA GLU A 94 20.04 116.23 -6.56
C GLU A 94 19.79 115.36 -5.31
N VAL A 95 19.33 115.95 -4.20
CA VAL A 95 18.91 115.21 -3.00
C VAL A 95 17.75 114.27 -3.34
N HIS A 96 16.72 114.71 -4.05
CA HIS A 96 15.63 113.84 -4.50
C HIS A 96 16.12 112.70 -5.41
N ARG A 97 17.02 113.00 -6.36
CA ARG A 97 17.63 111.99 -7.24
C ARG A 97 18.42 110.93 -6.46
N VAL A 98 19.21 111.36 -5.48
CA VAL A 98 19.99 110.46 -4.60
C VAL A 98 19.08 109.67 -3.66
N THR A 99 18.00 110.28 -3.14
CA THR A 99 17.00 109.58 -2.31
C THR A 99 16.30 108.49 -3.10
N LEU A 100 15.88 108.75 -4.35
CA LEU A 100 15.27 107.73 -5.22
C LEU A 100 16.26 106.58 -5.50
N GLN A 101 17.50 106.90 -5.87
CA GLN A 101 18.53 105.88 -6.10
C GLN A 101 18.89 105.09 -4.82
N LEU A 102 18.71 105.67 -3.64
CA LEU A 102 18.88 104.96 -2.37
C LEU A 102 17.71 104.00 -2.11
N THR A 103 16.45 104.42 -2.32
CA THR A 103 15.28 103.54 -2.13
C THR A 103 15.26 102.39 -3.14
N GLU A 104 15.60 102.63 -4.42
CA GLU A 104 15.78 101.59 -5.43
C GLU A 104 16.83 100.55 -5.02
N LYS A 105 17.99 101.00 -4.53
CA LYS A 105 19.06 100.10 -4.05
C LYS A 105 18.67 99.35 -2.77
N SER A 106 17.95 100.00 -1.86
CA SER A 106 17.42 99.34 -0.66
C SER A 106 16.44 98.23 -1.01
N LEU A 107 15.50 98.48 -1.93
CA LEU A 107 14.55 97.47 -2.43
C LEU A 107 15.29 96.32 -3.14
N LEU A 108 16.30 96.59 -3.95
CA LEU A 108 17.09 95.56 -4.63
C LEU A 108 17.88 94.69 -3.62
N LEU A 109 18.49 95.29 -2.61
CA LEU A 109 19.15 94.55 -1.51
C LEU A 109 18.15 93.69 -0.72
N GLU A 110 16.94 94.21 -0.49
CA GLU A 110 15.83 93.49 0.14
C GLU A 110 15.33 92.30 -0.69
N VAL A 111 15.33 92.39 -2.01
CA VAL A 111 15.01 91.26 -2.91
C VAL A 111 16.14 90.23 -2.88
N LEU A 112 17.39 90.66 -3.10
CA LEU A 112 18.56 89.77 -3.10
C LEU A 112 18.75 89.02 -1.78
N GLN A 113 18.45 89.66 -0.63
CA GLN A 113 18.49 88.99 0.67
C GLN A 113 17.37 87.95 0.81
N ARG A 114 16.14 88.22 0.33
CA ARG A 114 15.06 87.21 0.28
C ARG A 114 15.38 86.05 -0.66
N GLU A 115 15.97 86.31 -1.82
CA GLU A 115 16.40 85.28 -2.77
C GLU A 115 17.50 84.40 -2.20
N LYS A 116 18.51 84.99 -1.54
CA LYS A 116 19.56 84.29 -0.79
C LYS A 116 18.97 83.38 0.30
N ASP A 117 18.03 83.88 1.09
CA ASP A 117 17.43 83.11 2.18
C ASP A 117 16.54 81.97 1.65
N GLN A 118 15.83 82.17 0.54
CA GLN A 118 15.14 81.09 -0.18
C GLN A 118 16.10 80.06 -0.77
N ALA A 119 17.23 80.49 -1.34
CA ALA A 119 18.25 79.58 -1.85
C ALA A 119 18.88 78.74 -0.72
N ALA A 120 19.19 79.36 0.42
CA ALA A 120 19.69 78.65 1.60
C ALA A 120 18.67 77.63 2.16
N ALA A 121 17.37 77.97 2.15
CA ALA A 121 16.31 77.03 2.51
C ALA A 121 16.28 75.81 1.56
N ARG A 122 16.28 76.04 0.23
CA ARG A 122 16.30 74.96 -0.78
C ARG A 122 17.54 74.07 -0.71
N VAL A 123 18.71 74.65 -0.44
CA VAL A 123 19.95 73.86 -0.22
C VAL A 123 19.77 72.94 0.99
N LYS A 124 19.28 73.46 2.11
CA LYS A 124 19.05 72.67 3.33
C LYS A 124 17.99 71.58 3.15
N GLU A 125 16.95 71.84 2.36
CA GLU A 125 15.96 70.84 1.96
C GLU A 125 16.61 69.70 1.15
N LEU A 126 17.40 70.04 0.13
CA LEU A 126 18.12 69.07 -0.70
C LEU A 126 19.17 68.27 0.09
N GLU A 127 19.92 68.90 0.99
CA GLU A 127 20.84 68.23 1.93
C GLU A 127 20.10 67.20 2.80
N SER A 128 18.93 67.56 3.32
CA SER A 128 18.11 66.66 4.15
C SER A 128 17.54 65.49 3.34
N ALA A 129 17.13 65.72 2.09
CA ALA A 129 16.66 64.68 1.18
C ALA A 129 17.78 63.72 0.79
N PHE A 130 18.97 64.24 0.44
CA PHE A 130 20.15 63.44 0.12
C PHE A 130 20.61 62.57 1.30
N GLN A 131 20.62 63.12 2.52
CA GLN A 131 20.94 62.35 3.72
C GLN A 131 19.88 61.27 4.01
N ALA A 132 18.59 61.54 3.74
CA ALA A 132 17.53 60.53 3.86
C ALA A 132 17.66 59.41 2.81
N GLU A 133 17.98 59.73 1.54
CA GLU A 133 18.28 58.71 0.52
C GLU A 133 19.51 57.88 0.89
N ARG A 134 20.57 58.52 1.38
CA ARG A 134 21.78 57.83 1.86
C ARG A 134 21.47 56.85 3.00
N GLU A 135 20.61 57.23 3.94
CA GLU A 135 20.12 56.29 4.97
C GLU A 135 19.27 55.16 4.39
N LEU A 136 18.41 55.41 3.40
CA LEU A 136 17.63 54.38 2.73
C LEU A 136 18.54 53.39 1.98
N VAL A 137 19.58 53.86 1.29
CA VAL A 137 20.59 53.04 0.62
C VAL A 137 21.39 52.22 1.64
N SER A 138 21.83 52.80 2.76
CA SER A 138 22.50 52.05 3.83
C SER A 138 21.60 50.96 4.44
N ARG A 139 20.31 51.26 4.67
CA ARG A 139 19.32 50.29 5.15
C ARG A 139 18.99 49.22 4.10
N ALA A 140 19.11 49.52 2.81
CA ALA A 140 18.94 48.55 1.73
C ALA A 140 20.16 47.61 1.62
N GLY A 141 21.38 48.13 1.74
CA GLY A 141 22.63 47.35 1.79
C GLY A 141 22.60 46.33 2.94
N ALA A 142 22.37 46.79 4.17
CA ALA A 142 22.29 45.91 5.35
C ALA A 142 21.16 44.86 5.24
N ARG A 143 20.06 45.16 4.53
CA ARG A 143 19.02 44.18 4.21
C ARG A 143 19.47 43.14 3.18
N HIS A 144 20.24 43.56 2.18
CA HIS A 144 20.78 42.68 1.15
C HIS A 144 21.81 41.71 1.75
N GLU A 145 22.76 42.22 2.52
CA GLU A 145 23.74 41.43 3.29
C GLU A 145 23.02 40.41 4.18
N ALA A 146 22.07 40.85 5.01
CA ALA A 146 21.27 39.96 5.85
C ALA A 146 20.30 39.03 5.08
N THR A 147 20.16 39.15 3.76
CA THR A 147 19.53 38.10 2.90
C THR A 147 20.54 37.16 2.28
N GLN A 148 21.74 37.66 1.94
CA GLN A 148 22.85 36.88 1.39
C GLN A 148 23.43 35.91 2.43
N GLU A 149 23.57 36.35 3.69
CA GLU A 149 23.97 35.49 4.82
C GLU A 149 22.97 34.34 5.03
N ARG A 150 21.66 34.63 5.00
CA ARG A 150 20.61 33.59 5.09
C ARG A 150 20.62 32.65 3.89
N LEU A 151 20.88 33.15 2.68
CA LEU A 151 21.07 32.31 1.51
C LEU A 151 22.27 31.37 1.69
N ALA A 152 23.42 31.87 2.14
CA ALA A 152 24.61 31.05 2.42
C ALA A 152 24.35 30.00 3.52
N GLN A 153 23.66 30.37 4.60
CA GLN A 153 23.25 29.42 5.64
C GLN A 153 22.35 28.32 5.06
N THR A 154 21.27 28.68 4.36
CA THR A 154 20.38 27.67 3.75
C THR A 154 21.06 26.79 2.69
N GLN A 155 22.10 27.29 2.00
CA GLN A 155 22.92 26.48 1.11
C GLN A 155 23.81 25.48 1.87
N SER A 156 24.37 25.89 3.02
CA SER A 156 25.10 25.02 3.94
C SER A 156 24.19 23.93 4.53
N ASP A 157 23.01 24.32 5.03
CA ASP A 157 22.01 23.39 5.58
C ASP A 157 21.55 22.38 4.51
N ALA A 158 21.35 22.83 3.26
CA ALA A 158 20.99 21.96 2.13
C ALA A 158 22.13 21.02 1.72
N MET A 159 23.40 21.41 1.88
CA MET A 159 24.55 20.53 1.65
C MET A 159 24.63 19.45 2.74
N LEU A 160 24.44 19.82 4.01
CA LEU A 160 24.40 18.87 5.14
C LEU A 160 23.26 17.85 4.99
N LEU A 161 22.05 18.30 4.62
CA LEU A 161 20.91 17.41 4.38
C LEU A 161 21.14 16.45 3.20
N ARG A 162 21.87 16.88 2.15
CA ARG A 162 22.28 15.98 1.05
C ARG A 162 23.27 14.93 1.54
N GLN A 163 24.28 15.31 2.32
CA GLN A 163 25.22 14.33 2.89
C GLN A 163 24.50 13.32 3.80
N GLN A 164 23.55 13.77 4.63
CA GLN A 164 22.76 12.88 5.48
C GLN A 164 21.89 11.91 4.68
N LEU A 165 21.30 12.36 3.56
CA LEU A 165 20.55 11.51 2.63
C LEU A 165 21.48 10.49 1.93
N GLU A 166 22.63 10.92 1.43
CA GLU A 166 23.61 10.06 0.78
C GLU A 166 24.17 9.01 1.76
N GLU A 167 24.45 9.39 3.01
CA GLU A 167 24.80 8.46 4.07
C GLU A 167 23.67 7.47 4.38
N ALA A 168 22.41 7.91 4.36
CA ALA A 168 21.25 7.04 4.59
C ALA A 168 21.05 6.05 3.43
N GLN A 169 21.24 6.49 2.19
CA GLN A 169 21.24 5.62 1.01
C GLN A 169 22.37 4.60 1.08
N ASN A 170 23.63 5.02 1.29
CA ASN A 170 24.76 4.10 1.44
C ASN A 170 24.55 3.06 2.57
N LYS A 171 23.88 3.44 3.67
CA LYS A 171 23.48 2.53 4.77
C LYS A 171 22.29 1.62 4.39
N GLY A 172 21.47 2.01 3.41
CA GLY A 172 20.45 1.18 2.77
C GLY A 172 21.08 0.17 1.82
N ASP A 173 21.85 0.63 0.84
CA ASP A 173 22.55 -0.18 -0.16
C ASP A 173 23.45 -1.25 0.48
N ALA A 174 24.08 -0.92 1.63
CA ALA A 174 24.90 -1.87 2.39
C ALA A 174 24.07 -2.96 3.09
N LYS A 175 22.83 -2.66 3.51
CA LYS A 175 21.89 -3.65 4.02
C LYS A 175 21.30 -4.49 2.90
N GLU A 176 20.97 -3.88 1.77
CA GLU A 176 20.46 -4.59 0.59
C GLU A 176 21.49 -5.62 0.11
N ARG A 177 22.75 -5.21 -0.10
CA ARG A 177 23.85 -6.13 -0.40
C ARG A 177 24.00 -7.24 0.64
N ALA A 178 23.94 -6.94 1.94
CA ALA A 178 24.01 -7.97 2.98
C ALA A 178 22.80 -8.93 2.97
N VAL A 179 21.63 -8.50 2.49
CA VAL A 179 20.46 -9.36 2.26
C VAL A 179 20.65 -10.20 0.99
N THR A 180 21.18 -9.65 -0.10
CA THR A 180 21.53 -10.40 -1.32
C THR A 180 22.57 -11.48 -1.01
N ASP A 181 23.67 -11.13 -0.34
CA ASP A 181 24.70 -12.08 0.12
C ASP A 181 24.11 -13.24 0.95
N ALA A 182 23.09 -12.95 1.77
CA ALA A 182 22.39 -13.96 2.56
C ALA A 182 21.43 -14.82 1.71
N GLN A 183 20.68 -14.20 0.78
CA GLN A 183 19.79 -14.91 -0.14
C GLN A 183 20.56 -15.83 -1.09
N GLU A 184 21.72 -15.41 -1.59
CA GLU A 184 22.63 -16.25 -2.38
C GLU A 184 23.10 -17.45 -1.54
N ARG A 185 23.61 -17.23 -0.31
CA ARG A 185 24.02 -18.32 0.59
C ARG A 185 22.90 -19.32 0.88
N PHE A 186 21.66 -18.86 1.10
CA PHE A 186 20.52 -19.76 1.28
C PHE A 186 20.16 -20.50 -0.01
N SER A 187 20.25 -19.86 -1.17
CA SER A 187 20.02 -20.49 -2.48
C SER A 187 21.07 -21.57 -2.78
N ASP A 188 22.32 -21.31 -2.41
CA ASP A 188 23.45 -22.24 -2.48
C ASP A 188 23.21 -23.49 -1.60
N ILE A 189 22.78 -23.29 -0.35
CA ILE A 189 22.46 -24.36 0.59
C ILE A 189 21.25 -25.17 0.10
N LEU A 190 20.20 -24.52 -0.41
CA LEU A 190 19.03 -25.19 -0.97
C LEU A 190 19.37 -25.97 -2.25
N SER A 191 20.28 -25.46 -3.08
CA SER A 191 20.75 -26.17 -4.29
C SER A 191 21.55 -27.41 -3.93
N LYS A 192 22.45 -27.31 -2.94
CA LYS A 192 23.21 -28.47 -2.41
C LYS A 192 22.29 -29.49 -1.76
N LEU A 193 21.32 -29.08 -0.94
CA LEU A 193 20.34 -29.99 -0.35
C LEU A 193 19.47 -30.69 -1.41
N ARG A 194 19.19 -30.03 -2.55
CA ARG A 194 18.52 -30.65 -3.70
C ARG A 194 19.42 -31.69 -4.37
N SER A 195 20.66 -31.35 -4.75
CA SER A 195 21.59 -32.33 -5.35
C SER A 195 21.83 -33.52 -4.42
N ASP A 196 22.07 -33.29 -3.13
CA ASP A 196 22.22 -34.37 -2.14
C ASP A 196 20.94 -35.25 -2.07
N SER A 197 19.74 -34.68 -2.26
CA SER A 197 18.49 -35.44 -2.27
C SER A 197 18.32 -36.24 -3.57
N GLU A 198 18.67 -35.66 -4.71
CA GLU A 198 18.61 -36.28 -6.03
C GLU A 198 19.62 -37.44 -6.15
N GLU A 199 20.86 -37.25 -5.68
CA GLU A 199 21.88 -38.32 -5.58
C GLU A 199 21.41 -39.49 -4.69
N ARG A 200 20.76 -39.21 -3.55
CA ARG A 200 20.20 -40.25 -2.68
C ARG A 200 19.02 -40.98 -3.31
N VAL A 201 18.17 -40.29 -4.08
CA VAL A 201 17.09 -40.91 -4.85
C VAL A 201 17.67 -41.82 -5.93
N LEU A 202 18.63 -41.34 -6.73
CA LEU A 202 19.30 -42.12 -7.77
C LEU A 202 19.99 -43.38 -7.20
N LEU A 203 20.67 -43.27 -6.06
CA LEU A 203 21.28 -44.42 -5.38
C LEU A 203 20.24 -45.46 -4.93
N VAL A 204 19.06 -45.02 -4.46
CA VAL A 204 17.95 -45.91 -4.09
C VAL A 204 17.29 -46.51 -5.34
N GLU A 205 17.14 -45.76 -6.42
CA GLU A 205 16.65 -46.29 -7.69
C GLU A 205 17.58 -47.36 -8.27
N ASP A 206 18.88 -47.14 -8.29
CA ASP A 206 19.85 -48.12 -8.78
C ASP A 206 19.92 -49.36 -7.88
N ARG A 207 19.79 -49.19 -6.56
CA ARG A 207 19.61 -50.30 -5.62
C ARG A 207 18.31 -51.07 -5.88
N ASN A 208 17.22 -50.39 -6.24
CA ASN A 208 15.96 -51.03 -6.62
C ASN A 208 16.06 -51.75 -7.97
N LYS A 209 16.80 -51.21 -8.95
CA LYS A 209 17.11 -51.87 -10.24
C LYS A 209 17.92 -53.16 -10.00
N GLU A 210 18.93 -53.10 -9.13
CA GLU A 210 19.76 -54.26 -8.72
C GLU A 210 18.95 -55.34 -7.97
N LEU A 211 18.00 -54.93 -7.12
CA LEU A 211 17.09 -55.87 -6.44
C LEU A 211 16.06 -56.46 -7.42
N ALA A 212 15.55 -55.68 -8.37
CA ALA A 212 14.63 -56.13 -9.40
C ALA A 212 15.28 -57.13 -10.38
N SER A 213 16.55 -56.93 -10.75
CA SER A 213 17.29 -57.89 -11.57
C SER A 213 17.50 -59.20 -10.81
N LYS A 214 17.97 -59.16 -9.55
CA LYS A 214 18.12 -60.36 -8.71
C LYS A 214 16.78 -61.09 -8.48
N ALA A 215 15.68 -60.35 -8.37
CA ALA A 215 14.34 -60.92 -8.29
C ALA A 215 13.85 -61.51 -9.63
N ALA A 216 14.39 -61.10 -10.77
CA ALA A 216 14.21 -61.81 -12.05
C ALA A 216 15.11 -63.06 -12.10
N ASP A 217 16.41 -62.94 -11.80
CA ASP A 217 17.36 -64.05 -11.79
C ASP A 217 16.89 -65.22 -10.90
N LEU A 218 16.28 -64.92 -9.74
CA LEU A 218 15.70 -65.91 -8.83
C LEU A 218 14.40 -66.54 -9.36
N ARG A 219 13.56 -65.79 -10.08
CA ARG A 219 12.37 -66.36 -10.75
C ARG A 219 12.77 -67.28 -11.90
N ASP A 220 13.76 -66.90 -12.69
CA ASP A 220 14.32 -67.74 -13.76
C ASP A 220 14.97 -69.01 -13.21
N GLN A 221 15.58 -68.95 -12.02
CA GLN A 221 16.06 -70.14 -11.31
C GLN A 221 14.92 -71.04 -10.83
N ILE A 222 13.83 -70.46 -10.29
CA ILE A 222 12.65 -71.22 -9.88
C ILE A 222 12.00 -71.90 -11.09
N TYR A 223 11.77 -71.18 -12.20
CA TYR A 223 11.21 -71.76 -13.42
C TYR A 223 12.07 -72.91 -13.97
N LYS A 224 13.40 -72.75 -13.98
CA LYS A 224 14.32 -73.84 -14.38
C LYS A 224 14.18 -75.04 -13.45
N LEU A 225 14.14 -74.84 -12.13
CA LEU A 225 13.96 -75.93 -11.15
C LEU A 225 12.58 -76.61 -11.24
N GLU A 226 11.53 -75.89 -11.63
CA GLU A 226 10.21 -76.44 -11.91
C GLU A 226 10.19 -77.26 -13.20
N GLU A 227 10.86 -76.80 -14.27
CA GLU A 227 11.06 -77.54 -15.51
C GLU A 227 11.85 -78.84 -15.26
N ASP A 228 13.02 -78.73 -14.60
CA ASP A 228 13.85 -79.83 -14.07
C ASP A 228 13.05 -80.86 -13.26
N LYS A 229 12.11 -80.38 -12.43
CA LYS A 229 11.22 -81.21 -11.60
C LYS A 229 10.18 -81.92 -12.47
N ASN A 230 9.57 -81.21 -13.41
CA ASN A 230 8.56 -81.76 -14.31
C ASN A 230 9.18 -82.83 -15.23
N GLU A 231 10.39 -82.61 -15.76
CA GLU A 231 11.15 -83.63 -16.48
C GLU A 231 11.37 -84.87 -15.61
N ARG A 232 11.88 -84.71 -14.38
CA ARG A 232 12.07 -85.82 -13.43
C ARG A 232 10.78 -86.56 -13.11
N GLU A 233 9.64 -85.86 -12.96
CA GLU A 233 8.33 -86.51 -12.80
C GLU A 233 7.90 -87.28 -14.05
N THR A 234 8.12 -86.77 -15.26
CA THR A 234 7.78 -87.50 -16.50
C THR A 234 8.67 -88.74 -16.69
N ASN A 235 9.97 -88.62 -16.42
CA ASN A 235 10.91 -89.75 -16.45
C ASN A 235 10.56 -90.80 -15.40
N LEU A 236 10.15 -90.39 -14.20
CA LEU A 236 9.67 -91.32 -13.16
C LEU A 236 8.38 -92.04 -13.59
N ARG A 237 7.42 -91.35 -14.23
CA ARG A 237 6.21 -91.99 -14.78
C ARG A 237 6.53 -92.97 -15.91
N GLN A 238 7.50 -92.66 -16.76
CA GLN A 238 7.98 -93.58 -17.81
C GLN A 238 8.61 -94.84 -17.18
N LEU A 239 9.54 -94.69 -16.23
CA LEU A 239 10.16 -95.82 -15.53
C LEU A 239 9.16 -96.67 -14.74
N GLN A 240 8.10 -96.05 -14.16
CA GLN A 240 7.00 -96.77 -13.53
C GLN A 240 6.18 -97.59 -14.55
N GLN A 241 5.93 -97.06 -15.75
CA GLN A 241 5.27 -97.80 -16.83
C GLN A 241 6.15 -98.95 -17.35
N GLU A 242 7.45 -98.72 -17.58
CA GLU A 242 8.39 -99.75 -18.01
C GLU A 242 8.52 -100.88 -16.96
N LEU A 243 8.52 -100.54 -15.67
CA LEU A 243 8.49 -101.52 -14.58
C LEU A 243 7.18 -102.31 -14.58
N ALA A 244 6.02 -101.67 -14.75
CA ALA A 244 4.73 -102.33 -14.83
C ALA A 244 4.63 -103.29 -16.03
N ASP A 245 5.09 -102.87 -17.22
CA ASP A 245 5.16 -103.73 -18.40
C ASP A 245 6.18 -104.86 -18.26
N SER A 246 7.27 -104.65 -17.51
CA SER A 246 8.26 -105.68 -17.20
C SER A 246 7.72 -106.72 -16.21
N LEU A 247 7.01 -106.29 -15.16
CA LEU A 247 6.31 -107.18 -14.23
C LEU A 247 5.20 -107.97 -14.93
N LYS A 248 4.47 -107.34 -15.87
CA LYS A 248 3.48 -108.02 -16.71
C LYS A 248 4.11 -109.08 -17.62
N LYS A 249 5.24 -108.77 -18.27
CA LYS A 249 6.01 -109.75 -19.06
C LYS A 249 6.52 -110.90 -18.18
N LEU A 250 7.03 -110.60 -16.98
CA LEU A 250 7.47 -111.60 -16.01
C LEU A 250 6.33 -112.54 -15.64
N SER A 251 5.19 -112.01 -15.20
CA SER A 251 4.00 -112.80 -14.84
C SER A 251 3.47 -113.65 -16.01
N MET A 252 3.50 -113.12 -17.25
CA MET A 252 3.17 -113.91 -18.44
C MET A 252 4.19 -115.05 -18.70
N SER A 253 5.48 -114.83 -18.43
CA SER A 253 6.51 -115.86 -18.56
C SER A 253 6.44 -116.91 -17.45
N GLU A 254 6.11 -116.51 -16.22
CA GLU A 254 5.86 -117.39 -15.08
C GLU A 254 4.65 -118.30 -15.34
N ALA A 255 3.53 -117.73 -15.84
CA ALA A 255 2.36 -118.51 -16.25
C ALA A 255 2.67 -119.47 -17.42
N SER A 256 3.52 -119.06 -18.36
CA SER A 256 3.99 -119.94 -19.45
C SER A 256 4.89 -121.07 -18.95
N LEU A 257 5.70 -120.81 -17.92
CA LEU A 257 6.57 -121.80 -17.28
C LEU A 257 5.78 -122.79 -16.41
N GLU A 258 4.79 -122.31 -15.66
CA GLU A 258 3.80 -123.11 -14.92
C GLU A 258 3.09 -124.12 -15.85
N VAL A 259 2.59 -123.65 -17.01
CA VAL A 259 1.95 -124.50 -18.01
C VAL A 259 2.92 -125.52 -18.62
N ASN A 260 4.16 -125.12 -18.95
CA ASN A 260 5.18 -126.06 -19.42
C ASN A 260 5.57 -127.10 -18.36
N THR A 261 5.58 -126.71 -17.08
CA THR A 261 5.90 -127.60 -15.95
C THR A 261 4.79 -128.63 -15.75
N ARG A 262 3.51 -128.21 -15.83
CA ARG A 262 2.36 -129.13 -15.81
C ARG A 262 2.43 -130.12 -16.98
N TYR A 263 2.57 -129.61 -18.21
CA TYR A 263 2.68 -130.46 -19.40
C TYR A 263 3.86 -131.45 -19.34
N ARG A 264 5.00 -131.03 -18.74
CA ARG A 264 6.12 -131.94 -18.46
C ARG A 264 5.73 -133.03 -17.45
N ASN A 265 5.06 -132.67 -16.37
CA ASN A 265 4.61 -133.62 -15.36
C ASN A 265 3.61 -134.62 -15.96
N ASP A 266 2.64 -134.16 -16.77
CA ASP A 266 1.67 -135.01 -17.48
C ASP A 266 2.39 -136.06 -18.37
N LEU A 267 3.44 -135.63 -19.10
CA LEU A 267 4.28 -136.51 -19.91
C LEU A 267 5.14 -137.48 -19.08
N GLU A 268 5.62 -137.06 -17.90
CA GLU A 268 6.35 -137.94 -16.99
C GLU A 268 5.40 -138.97 -16.34
N GLU A 269 4.18 -138.57 -15.96
CA GLU A 269 3.14 -139.48 -15.45
C GLU A 269 2.73 -140.52 -16.50
N GLU A 270 2.41 -140.11 -17.73
CA GLU A 270 2.13 -141.04 -18.83
C GLU A 270 3.35 -141.93 -19.15
N LYS A 271 4.58 -141.43 -19.05
CA LYS A 271 5.79 -142.27 -19.15
C LYS A 271 5.84 -143.32 -18.03
N THR A 272 5.55 -142.98 -16.77
CA THR A 272 5.49 -143.98 -15.70
C THR A 272 4.33 -144.97 -15.87
N ARG A 273 3.24 -144.54 -16.49
CA ARG A 273 2.07 -145.37 -16.79
C ARG A 273 2.39 -146.38 -17.89
N LEU A 274 2.97 -145.92 -19.00
CA LEU A 274 3.44 -146.77 -20.10
C LEU A 274 4.52 -147.76 -19.64
N LEU A 275 5.39 -147.39 -18.71
CA LEU A 275 6.32 -148.33 -18.07
C LEU A 275 5.57 -149.41 -17.27
N ARG A 276 4.62 -149.03 -16.41
CA ARG A 276 3.77 -149.98 -15.65
C ARG A 276 2.93 -150.89 -16.56
N ASP A 277 2.37 -150.35 -17.64
CA ASP A 277 1.61 -151.12 -18.63
C ASP A 277 2.53 -152.06 -19.42
N SER A 278 3.77 -151.64 -19.74
CA SER A 278 4.81 -152.46 -20.38
C SER A 278 5.29 -153.61 -19.48
N ASP A 279 5.59 -153.34 -18.21
CA ASP A 279 5.99 -154.38 -17.26
C ASP A 279 4.85 -155.36 -16.94
N ARG A 280 3.58 -154.88 -16.92
CA ARG A 280 2.41 -155.77 -16.87
C ARG A 280 2.26 -156.61 -18.15
N LEU A 281 2.64 -156.08 -19.32
CA LEU A 281 2.65 -156.85 -20.57
C LEU A 281 3.79 -157.88 -20.62
N LYS A 282 4.96 -157.58 -20.03
CA LYS A 282 6.01 -158.60 -19.80
C LYS A 282 5.53 -159.70 -18.87
N GLY A 283 4.96 -159.36 -17.72
CA GLY A 283 4.40 -160.35 -16.80
C GLY A 283 3.35 -161.25 -17.46
N LYS A 284 2.47 -160.68 -18.31
CA LYS A 284 1.54 -161.47 -19.12
C LYS A 284 2.21 -162.32 -20.21
N PHE A 285 3.32 -161.85 -20.77
CA PHE A 285 4.11 -162.64 -21.73
C PHE A 285 4.79 -163.81 -21.02
N GLU A 286 5.44 -163.57 -19.89
CA GLU A 286 6.03 -164.57 -18.99
C GLU A 286 4.97 -165.58 -18.52
N GLU A 287 3.79 -165.14 -18.07
CA GLU A 287 2.64 -166.00 -17.77
C GLU A 287 2.23 -166.86 -18.98
N SER A 288 2.25 -166.31 -20.20
CA SER A 288 1.89 -167.04 -21.43
C SER A 288 3.00 -167.99 -21.91
N GLU A 289 4.26 -167.68 -21.62
CA GLU A 289 5.42 -168.53 -21.88
C GLU A 289 5.47 -169.69 -20.87
N ASP A 290 5.18 -169.44 -19.60
CA ASP A 290 5.00 -170.50 -18.59
C ASP A 290 3.77 -171.37 -18.89
N GLN A 291 2.67 -170.79 -19.39
CA GLN A 291 1.53 -171.56 -19.90
C GLN A 291 1.90 -172.39 -21.14
N TYR A 292 2.73 -171.85 -22.05
CA TYR A 292 3.24 -172.59 -23.21
C TYR A 292 4.18 -173.72 -22.78
N LEU A 293 5.08 -173.50 -21.83
CA LEU A 293 5.97 -174.52 -21.26
C LEU A 293 5.20 -175.57 -20.46
N GLN A 294 4.13 -175.19 -19.75
CA GLN A 294 3.22 -176.14 -19.12
C GLN A 294 2.43 -176.93 -20.17
N ALA A 295 1.97 -176.29 -21.25
CA ALA A 295 1.34 -176.96 -22.39
C ALA A 295 2.31 -177.90 -23.12
N GLU A 296 3.59 -177.55 -23.25
CA GLU A 296 4.64 -178.37 -23.87
C GLU A 296 5.03 -179.57 -22.99
N ARG A 297 5.09 -179.38 -21.66
CA ARG A 297 5.21 -180.48 -20.69
C ARG A 297 3.97 -181.38 -20.72
N HIS A 298 2.77 -180.81 -20.83
CA HIS A 298 1.53 -181.57 -21.01
C HIS A 298 1.51 -182.30 -22.34
N VAL A 299 1.93 -181.70 -23.46
CA VAL A 299 2.04 -182.34 -24.77
C VAL A 299 3.08 -183.46 -24.73
N SER A 300 4.20 -183.28 -24.00
CA SER A 300 5.20 -184.34 -23.82
C SER A 300 4.66 -185.51 -22.99
N SER A 301 3.91 -185.23 -21.91
CA SER A 301 3.24 -186.24 -21.10
C SER A 301 2.08 -186.94 -21.85
N LEU A 302 1.33 -186.18 -22.66
CA LEU A 302 0.29 -186.67 -23.54
C LEU A 302 0.86 -187.45 -24.72
N LYS A 303 2.08 -187.15 -25.18
CA LYS A 303 2.78 -187.91 -26.22
C LYS A 303 3.24 -189.26 -25.68
N ASN A 304 3.86 -189.29 -24.51
CA ASN A 304 4.23 -190.54 -23.83
C ASN A 304 2.99 -191.41 -23.55
N SER A 305 1.90 -190.80 -23.05
CA SER A 305 0.64 -191.53 -22.82
C SER A 305 -0.16 -191.79 -24.10
N LEU A 306 0.16 -191.14 -25.24
CA LEU A 306 -0.33 -191.49 -26.57
C LEU A 306 0.44 -192.68 -27.14
N ASP A 307 1.76 -192.79 -26.96
CA ASP A 307 2.54 -193.98 -27.33
C ASP A 307 2.11 -195.24 -26.53
N GLU A 308 1.53 -195.05 -25.34
CA GLU A 308 0.83 -196.08 -24.56
C GLU A 308 -0.62 -196.26 -25.03
N ARG A 309 -1.38 -195.18 -25.25
CA ARG A 309 -2.79 -195.25 -25.68
C ARG A 309 -2.99 -195.66 -27.11
N GLU A 310 -2.06 -195.50 -28.05
CA GLU A 310 -2.20 -196.06 -29.41
C GLU A 310 -2.19 -197.60 -29.40
N LYS A 311 -1.71 -198.23 -28.31
CA LYS A 311 -1.85 -199.68 -28.08
C LYS A 311 -3.20 -200.09 -27.48
N GLU A 312 -3.89 -199.19 -26.75
CA GLU A 312 -5.15 -199.47 -26.05
C GLU A 312 -6.40 -198.93 -26.78
N LEU A 313 -6.29 -197.76 -27.40
CA LEU A 313 -7.35 -196.94 -28.02
C LEU A 313 -7.61 -197.34 -29.48
N SER A 314 -7.06 -198.48 -29.92
CA SER A 314 -7.52 -199.21 -31.11
C SER A 314 -8.90 -199.88 -30.88
N THR A 315 -9.44 -199.86 -29.66
CA THR A 315 -10.61 -200.68 -29.26
C THR A 315 -11.84 -199.93 -28.76
N ALA A 316 -11.74 -198.66 -28.30
CA ALA A 316 -12.79 -198.07 -27.44
C ALA A 316 -13.07 -196.57 -27.65
N ALA A 317 -13.60 -196.18 -28.81
CA ALA A 317 -14.03 -194.80 -29.10
C ALA A 317 -15.57 -194.64 -29.18
N GLN A 318 -16.20 -193.80 -28.31
CA GLN A 318 -17.40 -192.96 -28.61
C GLN A 318 -17.99 -192.13 -27.40
N LYS A 319 -18.34 -190.82 -27.62
CA LYS A 319 -19.11 -189.80 -26.81
C LYS A 319 -18.36 -189.04 -25.67
N LEU A 320 -18.53 -187.74 -25.26
CA LEU A 320 -19.48 -186.56 -25.46
C LEU A 320 -20.50 -186.30 -24.29
N GLN A 321 -21.04 -185.11 -23.89
CA GLN A 321 -21.29 -183.75 -24.52
C GLN A 321 -21.62 -182.57 -23.50
N GLU A 322 -21.04 -181.34 -23.66
CA GLU A 322 -21.47 -179.88 -23.43
C GLU A 322 -22.21 -179.23 -22.17
N ALA A 323 -22.11 -177.87 -21.93
CA ALA A 323 -22.99 -176.94 -21.07
C ALA A 323 -22.69 -175.36 -21.12
N LEU A 324 -23.52 -174.44 -20.49
CA LEU A 324 -23.54 -172.90 -20.47
C LEU A 324 -24.25 -172.31 -19.17
N SER A 325 -24.47 -171.02 -18.71
CA SER A 325 -24.11 -169.53 -18.81
C SER A 325 -24.78 -168.74 -17.57
N ALA A 326 -24.93 -167.42 -17.22
CA ALA A 326 -24.71 -165.95 -17.54
C ALA A 326 -24.88 -165.06 -16.20
N SER A 327 -25.14 -163.74 -15.93
CA SER A 327 -25.43 -162.37 -16.54
C SER A 327 -25.37 -161.16 -15.49
N ALA A 328 -25.69 -159.85 -15.78
CA ALA A 328 -25.68 -158.61 -14.88
C ALA A 328 -26.62 -157.40 -15.34
N ALA A 329 -26.77 -156.10 -14.88
CA ALA A 329 -26.23 -155.07 -13.88
C ALA A 329 -27.16 -153.77 -13.70
N SER A 330 -26.87 -152.70 -12.88
CA SER A 330 -27.67 -151.39 -12.78
C SER A 330 -26.99 -150.07 -12.21
N GLU A 331 -27.15 -148.86 -12.82
CA GLU A 331 -26.67 -147.51 -12.32
C GLU A 331 -27.21 -146.27 -13.15
N VAL A 332 -27.85 -145.22 -12.57
CA VAL A 332 -28.20 -143.94 -13.30
C VAL A 332 -28.32 -142.62 -12.47
N THR A 333 -29.05 -142.58 -11.34
CA THR A 333 -29.83 -141.37 -10.92
C THR A 333 -29.11 -140.15 -10.31
N ILE A 334 -27.81 -140.18 -10.06
CA ILE A 334 -27.15 -139.18 -9.18
C ILE A 334 -26.89 -137.82 -9.87
N LYS A 335 -26.61 -137.80 -11.17
CA LYS A 335 -26.01 -136.61 -11.86
C LYS A 335 -26.91 -135.38 -12.03
N GLN A 336 -28.20 -135.45 -11.70
CA GLN A 336 -29.16 -134.36 -11.99
C GLN A 336 -29.31 -133.30 -10.89
N LEU A 337 -28.68 -133.48 -9.72
CA LEU A 337 -28.79 -132.53 -8.60
C LEU A 337 -27.65 -131.51 -8.50
N GLU A 338 -26.47 -131.83 -9.04
CA GLU A 338 -25.25 -131.02 -8.86
C GLU A 338 -25.25 -129.74 -9.72
N GLU A 339 -25.79 -129.79 -10.94
CA GLU A 339 -25.84 -128.66 -11.89
C GLU A 339 -26.81 -127.52 -11.49
N ALA A 340 -27.64 -127.73 -10.47
CA ALA A 340 -28.61 -126.74 -10.01
C ALA A 340 -28.01 -125.75 -9.00
N VAL A 341 -27.08 -126.21 -8.16
CA VAL A 341 -26.50 -125.42 -7.05
C VAL A 341 -25.57 -124.33 -7.57
N GLN A 342 -24.66 -124.69 -8.48
CA GLN A 342 -23.60 -123.79 -9.00
C GLN A 342 -24.12 -122.52 -9.70
N LYS A 343 -25.38 -122.52 -10.16
CA LYS A 343 -25.98 -121.37 -10.86
C LYS A 343 -26.41 -120.26 -9.90
N LEU A 344 -26.83 -120.59 -8.68
CA LEU A 344 -27.29 -119.61 -7.68
C LEU A 344 -26.13 -118.83 -7.03
N GLU A 345 -24.97 -119.47 -6.87
CA GLU A 345 -23.78 -118.85 -6.28
C GLU A 345 -23.22 -117.71 -7.15
N ILE A 346 -23.22 -117.91 -8.47
CA ILE A 346 -22.73 -116.93 -9.46
C ILE A 346 -23.60 -115.66 -9.50
N GLU A 347 -24.91 -115.80 -9.33
CA GLU A 347 -25.84 -114.66 -9.36
C GLU A 347 -25.73 -113.80 -8.09
N ASN A 348 -25.58 -114.42 -6.93
CA ASN A 348 -25.44 -113.71 -5.65
C ASN A 348 -24.17 -112.84 -5.59
N ALA A 349 -23.01 -113.39 -5.98
CA ALA A 349 -21.74 -112.65 -6.01
C ALA A 349 -21.77 -111.43 -6.95
N ARG A 350 -22.61 -111.46 -7.99
CA ARG A 350 -22.78 -110.38 -8.95
C ARG A 350 -23.58 -109.20 -8.38
N LEU A 351 -24.53 -109.47 -7.47
CA LEU A 351 -25.32 -108.46 -6.78
C LEU A 351 -24.49 -107.73 -5.71
N GLU A 352 -23.67 -108.45 -4.93
CA GLU A 352 -22.77 -107.84 -3.93
C GLU A 352 -21.78 -106.86 -4.58
N ALA A 353 -21.19 -107.23 -5.72
CA ALA A 353 -20.27 -106.37 -6.46
C ALA A 353 -20.94 -105.05 -6.91
N ALA A 354 -22.19 -105.12 -7.40
CA ALA A 354 -22.95 -103.94 -7.80
C ALA A 354 -23.30 -103.04 -6.61
N ALA A 355 -23.73 -103.61 -5.47
CA ALA A 355 -24.00 -102.85 -4.25
C ALA A 355 -22.76 -102.10 -3.74
N LYS A 356 -21.61 -102.77 -3.73
CA LYS A 356 -20.32 -102.19 -3.29
C LYS A 356 -19.85 -101.06 -4.21
N GLN A 357 -20.09 -101.17 -5.53
CA GLN A 357 -19.80 -100.10 -6.49
C GLN A 357 -20.68 -98.86 -6.26
N GLN A 358 -21.95 -99.03 -5.90
CA GLN A 358 -22.84 -97.89 -5.60
C GLN A 358 -22.48 -97.19 -4.29
N SER A 359 -22.07 -97.93 -3.24
CA SER A 359 -21.60 -97.34 -1.98
C SER A 359 -20.44 -96.36 -2.21
N ASN A 360 -19.39 -96.81 -2.89
CA ASN A 360 -18.22 -95.96 -3.21
C ASN A 360 -18.59 -94.72 -4.05
N ARG A 361 -19.66 -94.81 -4.85
CA ARG A 361 -20.18 -93.69 -5.65
C ARG A 361 -20.98 -92.69 -4.80
N ILE A 362 -21.66 -93.14 -3.76
CA ILE A 362 -22.33 -92.27 -2.78
C ILE A 362 -21.28 -91.53 -1.94
N ASP A 363 -20.25 -92.23 -1.43
CA ASP A 363 -19.20 -91.64 -0.59
C ASP A 363 -18.42 -90.53 -1.32
N SER A 364 -18.13 -90.71 -2.61
CA SER A 364 -17.46 -89.70 -3.44
C SER A 364 -18.37 -88.49 -3.73
N LEU A 365 -19.67 -88.71 -3.93
CA LEU A 365 -20.66 -87.62 -4.07
C LEU A 365 -20.86 -86.84 -2.77
N GLN A 366 -20.80 -87.48 -1.59
CA GLN A 366 -20.87 -86.81 -0.29
C GLN A 366 -19.66 -85.88 -0.07
N LYS A 367 -18.43 -86.36 -0.33
CA LYS A 367 -17.22 -85.51 -0.23
C LYS A 367 -17.31 -84.30 -1.17
N GLY A 368 -17.67 -84.52 -2.43
CA GLY A 368 -17.89 -83.46 -3.41
C GLY A 368 -19.08 -82.54 -3.12
N ALA A 369 -19.96 -82.87 -2.16
CA ALA A 369 -20.97 -81.96 -1.63
C ALA A 369 -20.43 -81.13 -0.45
N GLN A 370 -19.65 -81.75 0.44
CA GLN A 370 -19.07 -81.09 1.62
C GLN A 370 -17.98 -80.07 1.27
N GLU A 371 -17.18 -80.33 0.23
CA GLU A 371 -16.23 -79.36 -0.33
C GLU A 371 -16.96 -78.12 -0.90
N ALA A 372 -18.04 -78.34 -1.65
CA ALA A 372 -18.87 -77.25 -2.19
C ALA A 372 -19.59 -76.44 -1.09
N ALA A 373 -19.84 -77.04 0.08
CA ALA A 373 -20.37 -76.34 1.24
C ALA A 373 -19.34 -75.37 1.85
N MET A 374 -18.10 -75.83 2.05
CA MET A 374 -17.02 -74.98 2.58
C MET A 374 -16.67 -73.81 1.65
N VAL A 375 -16.74 -74.00 0.33
CA VAL A 375 -16.52 -72.91 -0.65
C VAL A 375 -17.62 -71.84 -0.56
N ARG A 376 -18.90 -72.23 -0.41
CA ARG A 376 -19.97 -71.22 -0.28
C ARG A 376 -19.84 -70.41 1.01
N GLY A 377 -19.52 -71.05 2.14
CA GLY A 377 -19.33 -70.33 3.42
C GLY A 377 -18.28 -69.22 3.34
N HIS A 378 -17.14 -69.47 2.67
CA HIS A 378 -16.11 -68.43 2.44
C HIS A 378 -16.61 -67.30 1.52
N LEU A 379 -17.49 -67.58 0.56
CA LEU A 379 -18.07 -66.56 -0.31
C LEU A 379 -19.14 -65.73 0.43
N GLU A 380 -19.94 -66.33 1.29
CA GLU A 380 -20.90 -65.64 2.17
C GLU A 380 -20.19 -64.73 3.18
N GLU A 381 -19.08 -65.21 3.77
CA GLU A 381 -18.21 -64.43 4.65
C GLU A 381 -17.50 -63.29 3.90
N LEU A 382 -17.07 -63.50 2.65
CA LEU A 382 -16.52 -62.43 1.82
C LEU A 382 -17.58 -61.37 1.47
N VAL A 383 -18.81 -61.78 1.13
CA VAL A 383 -19.92 -60.86 0.79
C VAL A 383 -20.33 -60.01 1.99
N THR A 384 -20.42 -60.59 3.20
CA THR A 384 -20.75 -59.83 4.42
C THR A 384 -19.64 -58.84 4.81
N ASN A 385 -18.37 -59.21 4.64
CA ASN A 385 -17.23 -58.29 4.82
C ASN A 385 -17.20 -57.15 3.77
N LEU A 386 -17.57 -57.43 2.52
CA LEU A 386 -17.72 -56.40 1.49
C LEU A 386 -18.92 -55.47 1.76
N GLN A 387 -20.02 -55.99 2.31
CA GLN A 387 -21.17 -55.18 2.69
C GLN A 387 -20.89 -54.26 3.89
N SER A 388 -20.15 -54.72 4.90
CA SER A 388 -19.74 -53.86 6.03
C SER A 388 -18.70 -52.81 5.61
N SER A 389 -17.78 -53.16 4.72
CA SER A 389 -16.86 -52.20 4.09
C SER A 389 -17.60 -51.15 3.24
N LYS A 390 -18.60 -51.56 2.45
CA LYS A 390 -19.47 -50.63 1.70
C LYS A 390 -20.18 -49.65 2.62
N MET A 391 -20.85 -50.16 3.66
CA MET A 391 -21.62 -49.34 4.61
C MET A 391 -20.75 -48.29 5.30
N THR A 392 -19.55 -48.67 5.75
CA THR A 392 -18.62 -47.72 6.40
C THR A 392 -18.10 -46.65 5.44
N LEU A 393 -17.89 -46.96 4.16
CA LEU A 393 -17.57 -45.97 3.13
C LEU A 393 -18.74 -45.03 2.80
N GLU A 394 -19.97 -45.55 2.74
CA GLU A 394 -21.18 -44.74 2.51
C GLU A 394 -21.44 -43.75 3.67
N GLU A 395 -21.18 -44.16 4.93
CA GLU A 395 -21.22 -43.23 6.05
C GLU A 395 -20.09 -42.17 5.99
N GLN A 396 -18.86 -42.56 5.58
CA GLN A 396 -17.75 -41.61 5.45
C GLN A 396 -18.05 -40.55 4.38
N LEU A 397 -18.56 -40.96 3.23
CA LEU A 397 -19.02 -40.06 2.16
C LEU A 397 -20.13 -39.12 2.66
N SER A 398 -21.09 -39.65 3.43
CA SER A 398 -22.18 -38.86 4.02
C SER A 398 -21.68 -37.81 5.02
N ARG A 399 -20.69 -38.15 5.86
CA ARG A 399 -20.04 -37.21 6.80
C ARG A 399 -19.27 -36.13 6.07
N GLU A 400 -18.53 -36.47 5.01
CA GLU A 400 -17.77 -35.48 4.24
C GLU A 400 -18.70 -34.55 3.44
N ALA A 401 -19.84 -35.04 2.92
CA ALA A 401 -20.85 -34.20 2.29
C ALA A 401 -21.48 -33.19 3.28
N GLN A 402 -21.80 -33.62 4.51
CA GLN A 402 -22.26 -32.72 5.58
C GLN A 402 -21.20 -31.68 5.94
N LYS A 403 -19.93 -32.08 6.03
CA LYS A 403 -18.79 -31.20 6.30
C LYS A 403 -18.58 -30.17 5.18
N GLN A 404 -18.71 -30.56 3.92
CA GLN A 404 -18.68 -29.61 2.79
C GLN A 404 -19.86 -28.62 2.83
N SER A 405 -21.07 -29.06 3.20
CA SER A 405 -22.22 -28.18 3.39
C SER A 405 -21.99 -27.13 4.48
N LEU A 406 -21.38 -27.52 5.61
CA LEU A 406 -21.05 -26.60 6.71
C LEU A 406 -19.95 -25.60 6.33
N LEU A 407 -18.92 -26.06 5.61
CA LEU A 407 -17.86 -25.20 5.10
C LEU A 407 -18.41 -24.19 4.06
N SER A 408 -19.34 -24.62 3.21
CA SER A 408 -20.00 -23.74 2.24
C SER A 408 -20.82 -22.63 2.91
N HIS A 409 -21.60 -22.96 3.96
CA HIS A 409 -22.34 -21.97 4.73
C HIS A 409 -21.41 -20.99 5.46
N THR A 410 -20.34 -21.49 6.08
CA THR A 410 -19.32 -20.67 6.76
C THR A 410 -18.61 -19.71 5.78
N ALA A 411 -18.38 -20.14 4.54
CA ALA A 411 -17.83 -19.29 3.48
C ALA A 411 -18.82 -18.19 3.03
N GLN A 412 -20.12 -18.47 2.99
CA GLN A 412 -21.15 -17.47 2.69
C GLN A 412 -21.28 -16.43 3.81
N ASP A 413 -21.30 -16.87 5.07
CA ASP A 413 -21.42 -15.96 6.23
C ASP A 413 -20.20 -15.04 6.36
N SER A 414 -18.99 -15.56 6.14
CA SER A 414 -17.77 -14.75 6.14
C SER A 414 -17.69 -13.78 4.96
N HIS A 415 -18.24 -14.13 3.78
CA HIS A 415 -18.38 -13.20 2.66
C HIS A 415 -19.38 -12.07 2.99
N ALA A 416 -20.52 -12.37 3.61
CA ALA A 416 -21.50 -11.36 4.03
C ALA A 416 -20.91 -10.38 5.06
N MET A 417 -20.13 -10.88 6.02
CA MET A 417 -19.41 -10.03 6.98
C MET A 417 -18.35 -9.13 6.30
N TRP A 418 -17.64 -9.65 5.29
CA TRP A 418 -16.68 -8.86 4.52
C TRP A 418 -17.35 -7.73 3.72
N GLU A 419 -18.53 -7.97 3.15
CA GLU A 419 -19.32 -6.93 2.48
C GLU A 419 -19.75 -5.80 3.43
N GLU A 420 -20.23 -6.11 4.64
CA GLU A 420 -20.64 -5.08 5.61
C GLU A 420 -19.43 -4.30 6.17
N GLU A 421 -18.28 -4.94 6.32
CA GLU A 421 -17.02 -4.25 6.62
C GLU A 421 -16.60 -3.33 5.47
N LEU A 422 -16.74 -3.75 4.21
CA LEU A 422 -16.46 -2.91 3.04
C LEU A 422 -17.41 -1.69 2.96
N LYS A 423 -18.72 -1.90 3.20
CA LYS A 423 -19.74 -0.83 3.27
C LYS A 423 -19.46 0.11 4.44
N SER A 424 -18.94 -0.39 5.56
CA SER A 424 -18.57 0.41 6.74
C SER A 424 -17.31 1.24 6.49
N ARG A 425 -16.28 0.66 5.84
CA ARG A 425 -15.09 1.39 5.39
C ARG A 425 -15.40 2.47 4.36
N SER A 426 -16.34 2.24 3.46
CA SER A 426 -16.81 3.28 2.52
C SER A 426 -17.39 4.50 3.26
N LYS A 427 -18.24 4.27 4.28
CA LYS A 427 -18.78 5.33 5.14
C LYS A 427 -17.70 6.05 5.95
N LEU A 428 -16.72 5.32 6.50
CA LEU A 428 -15.59 5.90 7.23
C LEU A 428 -14.67 6.71 6.31
N GLY A 429 -14.42 6.25 5.09
CA GLY A 429 -13.64 6.98 4.08
C GLY A 429 -14.29 8.30 3.67
N LEU A 430 -15.61 8.32 3.50
CA LEU A 430 -16.38 9.55 3.29
C LEU A 430 -16.25 10.50 4.50
N ARG A 431 -16.42 10.00 5.74
CA ARG A 431 -16.29 10.85 6.94
C ARG A 431 -14.86 11.35 7.17
N LEU A 432 -13.84 10.60 6.77
CA LEU A 432 -12.44 11.07 6.77
C LEU A 432 -12.23 12.20 5.75
N ALA A 433 -12.75 12.07 4.53
CA ALA A 433 -12.68 13.14 3.53
C ALA A 433 -13.41 14.43 3.97
N GLU A 434 -14.54 14.29 4.67
CA GLU A 434 -15.22 15.43 5.32
C GLU A 434 -14.33 16.08 6.39
N LEU A 435 -13.73 15.30 7.29
CA LEU A 435 -12.84 15.80 8.35
C LEU A 435 -11.55 16.43 7.79
N GLU A 436 -11.01 15.93 6.68
CA GLU A 436 -9.87 16.56 6.00
C GLU A 436 -10.25 17.90 5.36
N LYS A 437 -11.48 18.02 4.82
CA LYS A 437 -12.03 19.28 4.33
C LYS A 437 -12.27 20.29 5.46
N GLU A 438 -12.91 19.86 6.56
CA GLU A 438 -13.09 20.67 7.79
C GLU A 438 -11.73 21.18 8.33
N LYS A 439 -10.70 20.31 8.37
CA LYS A 439 -9.32 20.65 8.75
C LYS A 439 -8.66 21.64 7.78
N GLY A 440 -8.92 21.53 6.48
CA GLY A 440 -8.48 22.50 5.46
C GLY A 440 -9.10 23.87 5.70
N GLU A 441 -10.41 23.93 5.93
CA GLU A 441 -11.13 25.18 6.21
C GLU A 441 -10.61 25.83 7.50
N LEU A 442 -10.50 25.08 8.60
CA LEU A 442 -9.95 25.56 9.87
C LEU A 442 -8.50 26.05 9.77
N THR A 443 -7.64 25.40 8.97
CA THR A 443 -6.26 25.87 8.77
C THR A 443 -6.19 27.15 7.94
N THR A 444 -7.07 27.35 6.94
CA THR A 444 -7.18 28.65 6.25
C THR A 444 -7.73 29.75 7.17
N GLN A 445 -8.65 29.42 8.08
CA GLN A 445 -9.18 30.35 9.08
C GLN A 445 -8.11 30.76 10.10
N MET A 446 -7.31 29.81 10.59
CA MET A 446 -6.13 30.08 11.41
C MET A 446 -5.10 30.97 10.69
N GLU A 447 -4.83 30.72 9.41
CA GLU A 447 -3.99 31.58 8.56
C GLU A 447 -4.52 33.02 8.49
N MET A 448 -5.84 33.21 8.37
CA MET A 448 -6.46 34.53 8.37
C MET A 448 -6.37 35.23 9.74
N GLU A 449 -6.62 34.53 10.84
CA GLU A 449 -6.46 35.09 12.19
C GLU A 449 -5.00 35.42 12.50
N LYS A 450 -4.04 34.59 12.09
CA LYS A 450 -2.60 34.87 12.19
C LYS A 450 -2.21 36.13 11.41
N LYS A 451 -2.80 36.38 10.24
CA LYS A 451 -2.63 37.61 9.45
C LYS A 451 -3.29 38.83 10.12
N LYS A 452 -4.45 38.68 10.77
CA LYS A 452 -5.08 39.75 11.58
C LYS A 452 -4.25 40.09 12.82
N ALA A 453 -3.85 39.09 13.60
CA ALA A 453 -3.01 39.24 14.79
C ALA A 453 -1.67 39.90 14.47
N LYS A 454 -1.05 39.57 13.32
CA LYS A 454 0.15 40.27 12.84
C LYS A 454 -0.09 41.75 12.58
N LYS A 455 -1.17 42.12 11.89
CA LYS A 455 -1.55 43.53 11.68
C LYS A 455 -1.80 44.26 12.99
N ILE A 456 -2.46 43.63 13.96
CA ILE A 456 -2.69 44.21 15.31
C ILE A 456 -1.35 44.41 16.05
N SER A 457 -0.41 43.47 15.95
CA SER A 457 0.94 43.62 16.52
C SER A 457 1.73 44.76 15.87
N GLU A 458 1.64 44.90 14.54
CA GLU A 458 2.28 45.99 13.78
C GLU A 458 1.64 47.35 14.14
N GLN A 459 0.31 47.42 14.29
CA GLN A 459 -0.40 48.62 14.77
C GLN A 459 -0.03 48.97 16.23
N ARG A 460 0.06 47.98 17.12
CA ARG A 460 0.46 48.20 18.52
C ARG A 460 1.86 48.80 18.60
N LYS A 461 2.84 48.23 17.86
CA LYS A 461 4.19 48.78 17.76
C LYS A 461 4.23 50.21 17.21
N ALA A 462 3.35 50.55 16.26
CA ALA A 462 3.23 51.90 15.74
C ALA A 462 2.64 52.90 16.77
N ILE A 463 1.73 52.43 17.64
CA ILE A 463 1.20 53.21 18.77
C ILE A 463 2.26 53.37 19.87
N ASP A 464 2.93 52.29 20.25
CA ASP A 464 4.02 52.29 21.24
C ASP A 464 5.14 53.27 20.82
N ALA A 465 5.58 53.22 19.55
CA ALA A 465 6.57 54.16 19.00
C ALA A 465 6.08 55.62 18.91
N ARG A 466 4.77 55.86 18.81
CA ARG A 466 4.18 57.20 18.88
C ARG A 466 4.17 57.73 20.31
N LEU A 467 3.87 56.87 21.28
CA LEU A 467 3.94 57.18 22.70
C LEU A 467 5.37 57.55 23.10
N ASP A 468 6.38 56.81 22.64
CA ASP A 468 7.80 57.14 22.85
C ASP A 468 8.20 58.51 22.27
N GLN A 469 7.64 58.90 21.13
CA GLN A 469 7.89 60.23 20.53
C GLN A 469 7.26 61.35 21.37
N GLU A 470 6.03 61.16 21.85
CA GLU A 470 5.37 62.15 22.72
C GLU A 470 5.99 62.21 24.12
N MET A 471 6.48 61.09 24.66
CA MET A 471 7.27 61.08 25.90
C MET A 471 8.58 61.88 25.73
N LYS A 472 9.28 61.73 24.60
CA LYS A 472 10.48 62.52 24.28
C LYS A 472 10.17 64.01 24.10
N ARG A 473 9.08 64.36 23.39
CA ARG A 473 8.59 65.76 23.34
C ARG A 473 8.27 66.31 24.71
N ASN A 474 7.63 65.53 25.58
CA ASN A 474 7.26 65.95 26.91
C ASN A 474 8.51 66.16 27.79
N GLU A 475 9.53 65.31 27.67
CA GLU A 475 10.85 65.57 28.27
C GLU A 475 11.51 66.85 27.73
N GLU A 476 11.47 67.10 26.42
CA GLU A 476 12.02 68.31 25.80
C GLU A 476 11.29 69.57 26.26
N LEU A 477 9.96 69.55 26.28
CA LEU A 477 9.11 70.61 26.82
C LEU A 477 9.34 70.82 28.33
N GLN A 478 9.62 69.77 29.10
CA GLN A 478 10.03 69.89 30.49
C GLN A 478 11.41 70.57 30.61
N LYS A 479 12.41 70.14 29.84
CA LYS A 479 13.76 70.73 29.80
C LYS A 479 13.69 72.22 29.39
N GLU A 480 12.83 72.56 28.44
CA GLU A 480 12.53 73.93 28.02
C GLU A 480 11.80 74.73 29.11
N MET A 481 10.78 74.16 29.76
CA MET A 481 10.13 74.76 30.94
C MET A 481 11.11 74.96 32.11
N TYR A 482 12.14 74.13 32.27
CA TYR A 482 13.21 74.36 33.26
C TYR A 482 14.17 75.46 32.80
N ARG A 483 14.53 75.55 31.51
CA ARG A 483 15.27 76.70 30.95
C ARG A 483 14.51 78.01 31.14
N LEU A 484 13.23 78.06 30.76
CA LEU A 484 12.36 79.23 30.90
C LEU A 484 12.16 79.62 32.37
N ARG A 485 12.00 78.66 33.29
CA ARG A 485 11.97 78.95 34.74
C ARG A 485 13.30 79.49 35.27
N SER A 486 14.43 79.04 34.74
CA SER A 486 15.75 79.60 35.07
C SER A 486 15.94 81.00 34.50
N LEU A 487 15.54 81.25 33.25
CA LEU A 487 15.53 82.59 32.65
C LEU A 487 14.60 83.54 33.42
N LEU A 488 13.43 83.07 33.84
CA LEU A 488 12.49 83.83 34.68
C LEU A 488 13.08 84.12 36.08
N LYS A 489 13.81 83.18 36.69
CA LYS A 489 14.57 83.44 37.93
C LYS A 489 15.64 84.51 37.71
N THR A 490 16.39 84.45 36.60
CA THR A 490 17.42 85.44 36.26
C THR A 490 16.80 86.81 35.94
N ALA A 491 15.63 86.86 35.29
CA ALA A 491 14.88 88.09 35.04
C ALA A 491 14.31 88.69 36.34
N LYS A 492 13.72 87.87 37.23
CA LYS A 492 13.32 88.30 38.58
C LYS A 492 14.51 88.75 39.43
N LYS A 493 15.70 88.14 39.25
CA LYS A 493 16.92 88.63 39.88
C LYS A 493 17.29 90.00 39.32
N LYS A 494 17.38 90.17 37.99
CA LYS A 494 17.68 91.46 37.35
C LYS A 494 16.68 92.58 37.67
N LEU A 495 15.41 92.25 37.90
CA LEU A 495 14.41 93.21 38.42
C LEU A 495 14.74 93.63 39.86
N ARG A 496 15.03 92.68 40.76
CA ARG A 496 15.54 93.00 42.11
C ARG A 496 16.85 93.78 42.07
N ASP A 497 17.75 93.45 41.14
CA ASP A 497 19.03 94.13 40.94
C ASP A 497 18.84 95.55 40.31
N GLN A 498 17.62 95.91 39.85
CA GLN A 498 17.23 97.27 39.45
C GLN A 498 16.50 98.03 40.58
N GLU A 499 15.82 97.32 41.49
CA GLU A 499 15.20 97.90 42.70
C GLU A 499 16.23 98.11 43.84
N ALA A 500 17.29 97.29 43.92
CA ALA A 500 18.30 97.28 44.97
C ALA A 500 19.39 98.37 44.83
N GLY A 501 18.98 99.58 44.43
CA GLY A 501 19.84 100.75 44.26
C GLY A 501 20.15 101.51 45.56
N GLY A 502 20.52 100.83 46.66
CA GLY A 502 21.11 101.50 47.83
C GLY A 502 20.86 100.88 49.22
N ALA A 503 21.71 101.29 50.17
CA ALA A 503 21.59 101.18 51.63
C ALA A 503 21.72 99.79 52.30
N GLU A 504 22.94 99.27 52.32
CA GLU A 504 23.56 98.82 53.58
C GLU A 504 23.71 100.02 54.55
N PHE A 505 23.84 99.93 55.88
CA PHE A 505 24.10 98.82 56.82
C PHE A 505 23.64 99.25 58.24
N GLY A 506 23.60 98.32 59.20
CA GLY A 506 23.99 98.61 60.59
C GLY A 506 22.99 99.29 61.57
N SER A 507 22.90 98.69 62.75
CA SER A 507 22.48 99.28 64.05
C SER A 507 23.64 98.95 65.05
N PRO A 508 23.81 99.53 66.26
CA PRO A 508 22.86 100.33 67.07
C PRO A 508 23.47 101.55 67.84
N VAL A 509 22.73 102.06 68.85
CA VAL A 509 23.17 102.71 70.13
C VAL A 509 22.90 104.23 70.34
N SER A 510 21.88 104.49 71.19
CA SER A 510 21.78 105.46 72.32
C SER A 510 21.92 107.00 72.17
N SER A 511 20.76 107.67 72.33
CA SER A 511 20.45 108.77 73.29
C SER A 511 21.14 110.16 73.24
N LEU A 512 20.41 111.21 73.65
CA LEU A 512 20.70 112.65 73.45
C LEU A 512 20.71 113.49 74.75
N ARG A 513 21.58 114.52 74.77
CA ARG A 513 21.54 115.83 75.50
C ARG A 513 22.74 116.68 75.00
N MET A 514 22.84 118.02 75.11
CA MET A 514 22.33 119.01 76.08
C MET A 514 22.20 120.44 75.46
N ASP A 515 21.77 121.43 76.27
CA ASP A 515 21.97 122.90 76.15
C ASP A 515 21.15 123.70 75.06
N ARG A 516 20.85 125.02 75.18
CA ARG A 516 21.39 126.07 76.09
C ARG A 516 20.46 127.30 76.36
N HIS A 517 20.35 127.69 77.64
CA HIS A 517 20.34 129.04 78.30
C HIS A 517 19.78 130.36 77.69
N SER A 518 19.02 131.11 78.51
CA SER A 518 19.06 132.59 78.80
C SER A 518 17.82 132.99 79.66
N GLN A 519 17.71 134.09 80.45
CA GLN A 519 18.60 135.21 80.87
C GLN A 519 18.41 135.49 82.40
N ALA A 520 18.62 136.70 82.95
CA ALA A 520 18.99 136.92 84.37
C ALA A 520 18.23 137.99 85.20
N GLU A 521 18.42 137.89 86.54
CA GLU A 521 18.29 138.89 87.64
C GLU A 521 16.90 139.39 88.11
N GLY A 522 16.69 139.75 89.40
CA GLY A 522 17.69 139.91 90.49
C GLY A 522 17.21 139.75 91.95
N THR A 523 18.08 139.11 92.75
CA THR A 523 18.37 139.28 94.20
C THR A 523 17.26 139.38 95.28
N PHE A 524 16.99 138.26 95.98
CA PHE A 524 16.89 138.20 97.45
C PHE A 524 17.24 136.79 98.04
N GLY A 525 17.93 135.93 97.28
CA GLY A 525 17.82 134.46 97.42
C GLY A 525 18.57 133.75 98.55
N GLN A 526 19.48 134.42 99.28
CA GLN A 526 20.53 133.77 100.12
C GLN A 526 20.04 132.86 101.27
N ILE A 527 18.74 132.84 101.58
CA ILE A 527 18.15 131.99 102.63
C ILE A 527 17.78 130.59 102.08
N LYS A 528 17.48 130.45 100.79
CA LYS A 528 16.91 129.22 100.23
C LYS A 528 17.93 128.09 100.09
N ASP A 529 19.14 128.42 99.62
CA ASP A 529 20.19 127.47 99.22
C ASP A 529 20.66 126.50 100.34
N LYS A 530 20.35 126.82 101.60
CA LYS A 530 20.64 125.96 102.77
C LYS A 530 19.61 124.85 103.00
N VAL A 531 18.38 125.00 102.52
CA VAL A 531 17.31 124.00 102.70
C VAL A 531 17.49 122.85 101.70
N ASP A 532 17.66 123.20 100.42
CA ASP A 532 17.69 122.24 99.31
C ASP A 532 18.87 121.24 99.42
N ASN A 533 19.96 121.62 100.10
CA ASN A 533 21.18 120.81 100.26
C ASN A 533 21.01 119.62 101.24
N LEU A 534 20.09 119.70 102.21
CA LEU A 534 19.82 118.60 103.16
C LEU A 534 18.91 117.53 102.55
N GLN A 535 17.94 117.93 101.70
CA GLN A 535 16.99 117.03 101.05
C GLN A 535 17.69 115.93 100.23
N VAL A 536 18.72 116.31 99.46
CA VAL A 536 19.47 115.44 98.54
C VAL A 536 20.24 114.30 99.24
N GLN A 537 20.49 114.40 100.55
CA GLN A 537 21.17 113.32 101.28
C GLN A 537 20.22 112.17 101.65
N LEU A 538 18.96 112.47 101.97
CA LEU A 538 17.97 111.46 102.37
C LEU A 538 17.61 110.51 101.23
N GLU A 539 17.55 111.03 100.00
CA GLU A 539 17.16 110.28 98.79
C GLU A 539 18.20 109.24 98.33
N LYS A 540 19.43 109.27 98.87
CA LYS A 540 20.50 108.33 98.47
C LYS A 540 20.46 106.99 99.21
N GLU A 541 20.06 106.96 100.48
CA GLU A 541 20.04 105.71 101.26
C GLU A 541 18.74 104.90 101.07
N THR A 542 17.63 105.53 100.69
CA THR A 542 16.40 104.79 100.31
C THR A 542 16.63 103.91 99.07
N LEU A 543 17.34 104.42 98.07
CA LEU A 543 17.77 103.69 96.87
C LEU A 543 18.60 102.44 97.21
N ARG A 544 19.51 102.56 98.18
CA ARG A 544 20.48 101.51 98.55
C ARG A 544 19.80 100.27 99.14
N ARG A 545 18.71 100.47 99.89
CA ARG A 545 17.95 99.38 100.53
C ARG A 545 17.23 98.50 99.51
N SER A 546 16.65 99.12 98.46
CA SER A 546 15.85 98.42 97.43
C SER A 546 16.66 97.43 96.58
N GLN A 547 17.97 97.64 96.42
CA GLN A 547 18.80 96.73 95.61
C GLN A 547 19.05 95.37 96.29
N LEU A 548 19.09 95.31 97.63
CA LEU A 548 19.39 94.08 98.37
C LEU A 548 18.19 93.10 98.45
N GLU A 549 16.96 93.59 98.32
CA GLU A 549 15.77 92.73 98.33
C GLU A 549 15.65 91.91 97.03
N LYS A 550 16.02 92.49 95.88
CA LYS A 550 15.95 91.79 94.57
C LYS A 550 16.84 90.56 94.50
N THR A 551 18.11 90.68 94.90
CA THR A 551 19.10 89.59 94.78
C THR A 551 18.78 88.39 95.67
N ASN A 552 18.05 88.61 96.78
CA ASN A 552 17.66 87.54 97.69
C ASN A 552 16.53 86.67 97.11
N GLU A 553 15.60 87.29 96.38
CA GLU A 553 14.46 86.58 95.79
C GLU A 553 14.86 85.81 94.51
N GLU A 554 15.84 86.31 93.75
CA GLU A 554 16.43 85.61 92.59
C GLU A 554 17.05 84.25 92.98
N LEU A 555 17.67 84.14 94.16
CA LEU A 555 18.31 82.90 94.64
C LEU A 555 17.29 81.82 95.02
N LYS A 556 16.12 82.19 95.55
CA LYS A 556 15.05 81.22 95.88
C LYS A 556 14.55 80.48 94.64
N VAL A 557 14.43 81.18 93.51
CA VAL A 557 13.93 80.64 92.23
C VAL A 557 14.87 79.56 91.66
N GLN A 558 16.19 79.68 91.85
CA GLN A 558 17.14 78.67 91.39
C GLN A 558 17.04 77.37 92.19
N ILE A 559 16.81 77.44 93.51
CA ILE A 559 16.70 76.26 94.37
C ILE A 559 15.43 75.46 94.08
N THR A 560 14.30 76.12 93.80
CA THR A 560 13.07 75.42 93.38
C THR A 560 13.20 74.81 91.99
N SER A 561 13.94 75.45 91.07
CA SER A 561 14.17 74.93 89.71
C SER A 561 14.89 73.58 89.68
N MET A 562 15.77 73.25 90.63
CA MET A 562 16.55 72.01 90.61
C MET A 562 15.90 70.83 91.35
N ARG A 563 14.74 71.01 92.01
CA ARG A 563 14.17 70.01 92.94
C ARG A 563 12.88 69.34 92.44
N SER A 564 12.80 69.04 91.14
CA SER A 564 11.66 68.40 90.48
C SER A 564 11.94 66.92 90.08
N PRO A 565 11.57 65.92 90.92
CA PRO A 565 11.97 64.52 90.70
C PRO A 565 11.03 63.69 89.80
N SER A 566 9.94 64.24 89.27
CA SER A 566 8.90 63.49 88.55
C SER A 566 9.30 63.02 87.16
N HIS A 567 9.73 63.94 86.28
CA HIS A 567 9.80 63.68 84.83
C HIS A 567 10.70 62.52 84.41
N ASN A 568 11.79 62.25 85.14
CA ASN A 568 12.72 61.17 84.79
C ASN A 568 12.17 59.77 85.10
N SER A 569 11.33 59.63 86.15
CA SER A 569 10.72 58.35 86.51
C SER A 569 9.69 57.93 85.45
N ASP A 570 8.78 58.83 85.10
CA ASP A 570 7.75 58.57 84.10
C ASP A 570 8.34 58.21 82.72
N HIS A 571 9.48 58.79 82.34
CA HIS A 571 10.10 58.55 81.04
C HIS A 571 10.58 57.09 80.91
N LEU A 572 11.16 56.54 81.97
CA LEU A 572 11.62 55.15 82.00
C LEU A 572 10.44 54.17 81.96
N GLU A 573 9.35 54.48 82.66
CA GLU A 573 8.16 53.61 82.65
C GLU A 573 7.44 53.60 81.29
N ARG A 574 7.35 54.76 80.61
CA ARG A 574 6.85 54.84 79.22
C ARG A 574 7.70 53.98 78.27
N SER A 575 9.02 54.07 78.37
CA SER A 575 9.96 53.27 77.57
C SER A 575 9.80 51.76 77.81
N ARG A 576 9.60 51.34 79.07
CA ARG A 576 9.37 49.92 79.39
C ARG A 576 8.08 49.38 78.75
N ARG A 577 6.99 50.15 78.80
CA ARG A 577 5.70 49.77 78.18
C ARG A 577 5.78 49.71 76.65
N GLN A 578 6.54 50.63 76.02
CA GLN A 578 6.78 50.60 74.57
C GLN A 578 7.50 49.30 74.15
N LEU A 579 8.53 48.88 74.89
CA LEU A 579 9.23 47.61 74.62
C LEU A 579 8.34 46.38 74.87
N GLU A 580 7.44 46.43 75.86
CA GLU A 580 6.44 45.36 76.09
C GLU A 580 5.43 45.26 74.93
N GLU A 581 4.97 46.40 74.40
CA GLU A 581 4.10 46.45 73.21
C GLU A 581 4.81 45.97 71.94
N GLU A 582 6.06 46.41 71.70
CA GLU A 582 6.87 45.95 70.56
C GLU A 582 7.10 44.44 70.55
N VAL A 583 7.34 43.81 71.71
CA VAL A 583 7.50 42.35 71.82
C VAL A 583 6.19 41.61 71.53
N LEU A 584 5.04 42.15 71.92
CA LEU A 584 3.73 41.58 71.58
C LEU A 584 3.42 41.76 70.08
N ASP A 585 3.80 42.89 69.50
CA ASP A 585 3.64 43.15 68.06
C ASP A 585 4.53 42.22 67.22
N LEU A 586 5.77 41.97 67.63
CA LEU A 586 6.67 41.03 66.98
C LEU A 586 6.14 39.58 67.07
N ARG A 587 5.58 39.17 68.21
CA ARG A 587 4.92 37.84 68.34
C ARG A 587 3.74 37.71 67.38
N ARG A 588 2.83 38.69 67.37
CA ARG A 588 1.68 38.69 66.44
C ARG A 588 2.12 38.64 64.97
N ARG A 589 3.18 39.37 64.60
CA ARG A 589 3.77 39.33 63.24
C ARG A 589 4.34 37.97 62.88
N VAL A 590 5.06 37.31 63.80
CA VAL A 590 5.59 35.96 63.59
C VAL A 590 4.44 34.96 63.41
N GLU A 591 3.44 35.00 64.29
CA GLU A 591 2.24 34.14 64.23
C GLU A 591 1.48 34.33 62.90
N THR A 592 1.26 35.58 62.44
CA THR A 592 0.65 35.82 61.12
C THR A 592 1.52 35.28 59.99
N THR A 593 2.84 35.51 59.99
CA THR A 593 3.71 34.97 58.92
C THR A 593 3.77 33.45 58.90
N GLN A 594 3.61 32.78 60.05
CA GLN A 594 3.56 31.32 60.13
C GLN A 594 2.25 30.77 59.56
N VAL A 595 1.12 31.47 59.80
CA VAL A 595 -0.18 31.13 59.18
C VAL A 595 -0.15 31.40 57.67
N GLU A 596 0.44 32.51 57.23
CA GLU A 596 0.63 32.83 55.79
C GLU A 596 1.52 31.80 55.09
N GLN A 597 2.62 31.37 55.72
CA GLN A 597 3.46 30.27 55.23
C GLN A 597 2.66 28.97 55.11
N SER A 598 1.91 28.59 56.15
CA SER A 598 1.07 27.38 56.14
C SER A 598 0.03 27.41 55.01
N GLN A 599 -0.57 28.57 54.73
CA GLN A 599 -1.50 28.76 53.61
C GLN A 599 -0.79 28.70 52.24
N MET A 600 0.39 29.31 52.10
CA MET A 600 1.19 29.20 50.87
C MET A 600 1.65 27.77 50.60
N GLU A 601 2.00 26.99 51.63
CA GLU A 601 2.33 25.57 51.50
C GLU A 601 1.11 24.74 51.07
N GLN A 602 -0.08 25.04 51.60
CA GLN A 602 -1.33 24.43 51.14
C GLN A 602 -1.61 24.76 49.66
N PHE A 603 -1.60 26.04 49.27
CA PHE A 603 -1.79 26.44 47.87
C PHE A 603 -0.75 25.85 46.92
N ARG A 604 0.51 25.71 47.39
CA ARG A 604 1.58 25.04 46.66
C ARG A 604 1.29 23.56 46.48
N HIS A 605 0.93 22.82 47.54
CA HIS A 605 0.62 21.41 47.44
C HIS A 605 -0.61 21.15 46.56
N GLU A 606 -1.66 21.97 46.65
CA GLU A 606 -2.77 21.87 45.71
C GLU A 606 -2.36 22.17 44.27
N ALA A 607 -1.44 23.11 44.03
CA ALA A 607 -0.94 23.39 42.69
C ALA A 607 -0.07 22.24 42.13
N GLU A 608 0.77 21.62 42.96
CA GLU A 608 1.56 20.44 42.62
C GLU A 608 0.65 19.22 42.35
N GLU A 609 -0.42 19.01 43.14
CA GLU A 609 -1.41 17.95 42.90
C GLU A 609 -2.27 18.22 41.65
N ARG A 610 -2.73 19.46 41.42
CA ARG A 610 -3.43 19.83 40.19
C ARG A 610 -2.56 19.59 38.96
N ALA A 611 -1.25 19.89 39.03
CA ALA A 611 -0.30 19.59 37.96
C ALA A 611 -0.07 18.08 37.78
N ARG A 612 0.04 17.29 38.86
CA ARG A 612 0.12 15.82 38.79
C ARG A 612 -1.10 15.20 38.11
N GLN A 613 -2.30 15.65 38.47
CA GLN A 613 -3.55 15.19 37.86
C GLN A 613 -3.65 15.58 36.38
N GLU A 614 -3.14 16.75 35.98
CA GLU A 614 -3.08 17.14 34.56
C GLU A 614 -2.06 16.29 33.78
N ILE A 615 -0.90 16.01 34.36
CA ILE A 615 0.12 15.11 33.78
C ILE A 615 -0.44 13.69 33.64
N GLN A 616 -1.13 13.17 34.66
CA GLN A 616 -1.78 11.86 34.60
C GLN A 616 -2.84 11.81 33.50
N LYS A 617 -3.74 12.79 33.41
CA LYS A 617 -4.76 12.87 32.34
C LYS A 617 -4.13 12.95 30.95
N LYS A 618 -2.99 13.63 30.79
CA LYS A 618 -2.24 13.67 29.53
C LYS A 618 -1.55 12.34 29.23
N LEU A 619 -1.01 11.64 30.22
CA LEU A 619 -0.48 10.28 30.06
C LEU A 619 -1.58 9.28 29.68
N GLU A 620 -2.77 9.37 30.29
CA GLU A 620 -3.95 8.57 29.94
C GLU A 620 -4.41 8.86 28.50
N GLN A 621 -4.46 10.12 28.09
CA GLN A 621 -4.76 10.52 26.70
C GLN A 621 -3.71 10.02 25.69
N VAL A 622 -2.41 10.10 26.04
CA VAL A 622 -1.32 9.58 25.20
C VAL A 622 -1.37 8.05 25.12
N ASN A 623 -1.70 7.36 26.22
CA ASN A 623 -1.85 5.91 26.24
C ASN A 623 -3.08 5.46 25.40
N LEU A 624 -4.22 6.16 25.52
CA LEU A 624 -5.38 5.97 24.64
C LEU A 624 -5.05 6.24 23.16
N PHE A 625 -4.27 7.28 22.86
CA PHE A 625 -3.81 7.56 21.50
C PHE A 625 -2.89 6.45 20.98
N LEU A 626 -1.92 5.97 21.78
CA LEU A 626 -1.02 4.88 21.39
C LEU A 626 -1.75 3.54 21.23
N GLN A 627 -2.75 3.24 22.07
CA GLN A 627 -3.61 2.06 21.93
C GLN A 627 -4.50 2.16 20.68
N SER A 628 -5.09 3.33 20.42
CA SER A 628 -5.86 3.58 19.20
C SER A 628 -4.97 3.49 17.94
N GLN A 629 -3.73 4.00 18.01
CA GLN A 629 -2.75 3.90 16.94
C GLN A 629 -2.35 2.43 16.71
N ALA A 630 -2.05 1.67 17.77
CA ALA A 630 -1.72 0.25 17.68
C ALA A 630 -2.89 -0.56 17.08
N ALA A 631 -4.12 -0.36 17.55
CA ALA A 631 -5.31 -1.01 16.99
C ALA A 631 -5.56 -0.62 15.52
N SER A 632 -5.31 0.64 15.14
CA SER A 632 -5.42 1.07 13.74
C SER A 632 -4.34 0.47 12.85
N GLN A 633 -3.13 0.26 13.37
CA GLN A 633 -2.02 -0.39 12.68
C GLN A 633 -2.29 -1.89 12.53
N GLU A 634 -2.76 -2.56 13.58
CA GLU A 634 -3.17 -3.96 13.53
C GLU A 634 -4.30 -4.17 12.51
N ALA A 635 -5.34 -3.34 12.53
CA ALA A 635 -6.40 -3.38 11.53
C ALA A 635 -5.86 -3.17 10.10
N LEU A 636 -4.92 -2.23 9.90
CA LEU A 636 -4.28 -1.97 8.61
C LEU A 636 -3.41 -3.15 8.13
N ASP A 637 -2.77 -3.88 9.04
CA ASP A 637 -1.98 -5.08 8.71
C ASP A 637 -2.88 -6.31 8.49
N GLN A 638 -4.00 -6.43 9.20
CA GLN A 638 -5.07 -7.39 8.87
C GLN A 638 -5.66 -7.12 7.46
N ILE A 639 -5.79 -5.86 7.04
CA ILE A 639 -6.20 -5.50 5.67
C ILE A 639 -5.18 -5.97 4.64
N LYS A 640 -3.87 -5.78 4.89
CA LYS A 640 -2.81 -6.30 4.00
C LYS A 640 -2.89 -7.82 3.90
N ALA A 641 -2.97 -8.51 5.03
CA ALA A 641 -3.05 -9.98 5.07
C ALA A 641 -4.29 -10.52 4.31
N ALA A 642 -5.46 -9.89 4.48
CA ALA A 642 -6.68 -10.24 3.75
C ALA A 642 -6.57 -9.99 2.24
N ASN A 643 -5.96 -8.86 1.84
CA ASN A 643 -5.73 -8.53 0.43
C ASN A 643 -4.72 -9.50 -0.21
N GLU A 644 -3.63 -9.85 0.49
CA GLU A 644 -2.68 -10.87 0.04
C GLU A 644 -3.31 -12.25 -0.06
N ALA A 645 -4.12 -12.67 0.91
CA ALA A 645 -4.84 -13.94 0.86
C ALA A 645 -5.84 -13.99 -0.31
N SER A 646 -6.56 -12.90 -0.57
CA SER A 646 -7.45 -12.76 -1.72
C SER A 646 -6.68 -12.85 -3.04
N LEU A 647 -5.55 -12.14 -3.16
CA LEU A 647 -4.69 -12.18 -4.35
C LEU A 647 -4.09 -13.59 -4.58
N ARG A 648 -3.63 -14.28 -3.53
CA ARG A 648 -3.16 -15.67 -3.62
C ARG A 648 -4.29 -16.59 -4.08
N SER A 649 -5.48 -16.49 -3.50
CA SER A 649 -6.66 -17.27 -3.91
C SER A 649 -7.07 -17.04 -5.37
N GLN A 650 -7.02 -15.78 -5.85
CA GLN A 650 -7.27 -15.44 -7.26
C GLN A 650 -6.21 -16.05 -8.19
N LEU A 651 -4.93 -16.01 -7.81
CA LEU A 651 -3.84 -16.63 -8.58
C LEU A 651 -3.95 -18.16 -8.58
N GLU A 652 -4.25 -18.78 -7.45
CA GLU A 652 -4.52 -20.22 -7.33
C GLU A 652 -5.76 -20.65 -8.13
N GLN A 653 -6.83 -19.85 -8.15
CA GLN A 653 -7.96 -20.07 -9.05
C GLN A 653 -7.49 -20.00 -10.51
N LYS A 654 -6.72 -18.97 -10.89
CA LYS A 654 -6.32 -18.82 -12.29
C LYS A 654 -5.35 -19.92 -12.75
N ILE A 655 -4.48 -20.40 -11.87
CA ILE A 655 -3.66 -21.59 -12.10
C ILE A 655 -4.56 -22.81 -12.35
N ARG A 656 -5.53 -23.10 -11.47
CA ARG A 656 -6.48 -24.23 -11.64
C ARG A 656 -7.33 -24.13 -12.92
N GLU A 657 -7.74 -22.92 -13.33
CA GLU A 657 -8.41 -22.69 -14.62
C GLU A 657 -7.50 -23.07 -15.79
N LEU A 658 -6.25 -22.58 -15.81
CA LEU A 658 -5.27 -22.84 -16.87
C LEU A 658 -4.83 -24.31 -16.90
N GLU A 659 -4.65 -24.95 -15.75
CA GLU A 659 -4.42 -26.40 -15.62
C GLU A 659 -5.61 -27.19 -16.17
N GLY A 660 -6.85 -26.75 -15.91
CA GLY A 660 -8.06 -27.34 -16.46
C GLY A 660 -8.23 -27.12 -17.98
N GLU A 661 -7.72 -26.01 -18.53
CA GLU A 661 -7.65 -25.77 -19.98
C GLU A 661 -6.55 -26.60 -20.65
N LEU A 662 -5.39 -26.73 -20.01
CA LEU A 662 -4.28 -27.59 -20.44
C LEU A 662 -4.68 -29.08 -20.38
N GLY A 663 -5.45 -29.47 -19.35
CA GLY A 663 -6.07 -30.79 -19.26
C GLY A 663 -7.03 -31.06 -20.41
N ARG A 664 -7.97 -30.14 -20.68
CA ARG A 664 -8.95 -30.25 -21.79
C ARG A 664 -8.31 -30.26 -23.18
N THR A 665 -7.24 -29.50 -23.39
CA THR A 665 -6.47 -29.54 -24.66
C THR A 665 -5.65 -30.82 -24.80
N ARG A 666 -5.13 -31.37 -23.69
CA ARG A 666 -4.45 -32.67 -23.68
C ARG A 666 -5.42 -33.85 -23.92
N THR A 667 -6.62 -33.84 -23.34
CA THR A 667 -7.62 -34.90 -23.61
C THR A 667 -8.10 -34.83 -25.05
N THR A 668 -8.50 -33.65 -25.55
CA THR A 668 -8.96 -33.51 -26.95
C THR A 668 -7.86 -33.87 -27.96
N TYR A 669 -6.58 -33.57 -27.67
CA TYR A 669 -5.46 -34.08 -28.47
C TYR A 669 -5.38 -35.62 -28.44
N GLN A 670 -5.42 -36.23 -27.25
CA GLN A 670 -5.38 -37.69 -27.10
C GLN A 670 -6.58 -38.37 -27.78
N ASP A 671 -7.78 -37.81 -27.69
CA ASP A 671 -8.99 -38.31 -28.33
C ASP A 671 -8.88 -38.22 -29.86
N SER A 672 -8.33 -37.13 -30.39
CA SER A 672 -8.04 -36.99 -31.82
C SER A 672 -6.99 -37.99 -32.32
N LEU A 673 -6.00 -38.32 -31.48
CA LEU A 673 -4.98 -39.33 -31.77
C LEU A 673 -5.59 -40.73 -31.73
N ASN A 674 -6.39 -41.05 -30.72
CA ASN A 674 -7.17 -42.29 -30.63
C ASN A 674 -8.11 -42.47 -31.85
N GLN A 675 -8.75 -41.39 -32.31
CA GLN A 675 -9.60 -41.39 -33.50
C GLN A 675 -8.79 -41.60 -34.80
N ARG A 676 -7.60 -41.00 -34.91
CA ARG A 676 -6.71 -41.19 -36.05
C ARG A 676 -6.12 -42.60 -36.10
N ASP A 677 -5.77 -43.16 -34.95
CA ASP A 677 -5.15 -44.49 -34.88
C ASP A 677 -6.21 -45.58 -35.07
N SER A 678 -7.43 -45.44 -34.51
CA SER A 678 -8.55 -46.34 -34.80
C SER A 678 -8.94 -46.34 -36.29
N THR A 679 -9.07 -45.17 -36.92
CA THR A 679 -9.29 -45.07 -38.38
C THR A 679 -8.12 -45.64 -39.19
N SER A 680 -6.87 -45.50 -38.73
CA SER A 680 -5.71 -46.18 -39.35
C SER A 680 -5.84 -47.70 -39.30
N THR A 681 -6.20 -48.29 -38.14
CA THR A 681 -6.42 -49.75 -38.07
C THR A 681 -7.57 -50.22 -38.95
N GLU A 682 -8.60 -49.41 -39.18
CA GLU A 682 -9.70 -49.77 -40.07
C GLU A 682 -9.27 -49.72 -41.54
N LEU A 683 -8.50 -48.71 -41.94
CA LEU A 683 -7.87 -48.66 -43.27
C LEU A 683 -6.92 -49.84 -43.50
N GLU A 684 -6.22 -50.33 -42.47
CA GLU A 684 -5.41 -51.54 -42.55
C GLU A 684 -6.25 -52.81 -42.68
N ARG A 685 -7.38 -52.93 -41.96
CA ARG A 685 -8.36 -54.01 -42.17
C ARG A 685 -8.90 -54.00 -43.61
N TYR A 686 -9.32 -52.86 -44.14
CA TYR A 686 -9.78 -52.75 -45.53
C TYR A 686 -8.69 -53.09 -46.55
N ARG A 687 -7.43 -52.66 -46.32
CA ARG A 687 -6.28 -53.05 -47.16
C ARG A 687 -6.08 -54.57 -47.16
N HIS A 688 -6.16 -55.22 -46.00
CA HIS A 688 -5.99 -56.66 -45.89
C HIS A 688 -7.08 -57.42 -46.66
N LEU A 689 -8.35 -57.10 -46.39
CA LEU A 689 -9.50 -57.68 -47.08
C LEU A 689 -9.45 -57.48 -48.61
N TYR A 690 -8.99 -56.31 -49.07
CA TYR A 690 -8.79 -56.07 -50.51
C TYR A 690 -7.65 -56.93 -51.09
N THR A 691 -6.55 -57.12 -50.37
CA THR A 691 -5.48 -58.04 -50.83
C THR A 691 -5.92 -59.50 -50.85
N GLU A 692 -6.73 -59.93 -49.88
CA GLU A 692 -7.35 -61.26 -49.87
C GLU A 692 -8.34 -61.42 -51.03
N GLU A 693 -9.18 -60.44 -51.31
CA GLU A 693 -10.11 -60.48 -52.45
C GLU A 693 -9.35 -60.59 -53.78
N VAL A 694 -8.28 -59.80 -53.96
CA VAL A 694 -7.41 -59.88 -55.15
C VAL A 694 -6.72 -61.25 -55.24
N HIS A 695 -6.30 -61.85 -54.12
CA HIS A 695 -5.73 -63.20 -54.10
C HIS A 695 -6.79 -64.27 -54.44
N LEU A 696 -8.00 -64.16 -53.89
CA LEU A 696 -9.13 -65.05 -54.19
C LEU A 696 -9.51 -64.97 -55.67
N ARG A 697 -9.69 -63.76 -56.23
CA ARG A 697 -9.95 -63.52 -57.66
C ARG A 697 -8.86 -64.14 -58.54
N LYS A 698 -7.57 -63.95 -58.21
CA LYS A 698 -6.43 -64.61 -58.91
C LYS A 698 -6.52 -66.13 -58.82
N SER A 699 -6.84 -66.69 -57.65
CA SER A 699 -6.97 -68.14 -57.46
C SER A 699 -8.15 -68.74 -58.24
N GLN A 700 -9.27 -68.02 -58.32
CA GLN A 700 -10.46 -68.39 -59.09
C GLN A 700 -10.18 -68.33 -60.59
N ALA A 701 -9.56 -67.26 -61.08
CA ALA A 701 -9.09 -67.16 -62.47
C ALA A 701 -8.16 -68.34 -62.82
N ALA A 702 -7.18 -68.65 -61.96
CA ALA A 702 -6.29 -69.80 -62.18
C ALA A 702 -7.01 -71.16 -62.08
N LYS A 703 -8.11 -71.30 -61.33
CA LYS A 703 -8.97 -72.51 -61.37
C LYS A 703 -9.76 -72.58 -62.68
N LEU A 704 -10.27 -71.44 -63.16
CA LEU A 704 -11.04 -71.30 -64.38
C LEU A 704 -10.19 -71.56 -65.63
N GLU A 705 -8.95 -71.07 -65.70
CA GLU A 705 -8.04 -71.38 -66.80
C GLU A 705 -7.61 -72.86 -66.80
N ARG A 706 -7.40 -73.49 -65.63
CA ARG A 706 -7.18 -74.95 -65.56
C ARG A 706 -8.43 -75.76 -65.96
N ALA A 707 -9.64 -75.22 -65.75
CA ALA A 707 -10.87 -75.84 -66.23
C ALA A 707 -11.02 -75.70 -67.75
N LYS A 708 -10.72 -74.51 -68.31
CA LYS A 708 -10.63 -74.28 -69.76
C LYS A 708 -9.59 -75.17 -70.43
N SER A 709 -8.39 -75.32 -69.85
CA SER A 709 -7.35 -76.17 -70.44
C SER A 709 -7.80 -77.63 -70.45
N ARG A 710 -8.35 -78.15 -69.34
CA ARG A 710 -8.95 -79.49 -69.29
C ARG A 710 -10.11 -79.68 -70.27
N LEU A 711 -10.93 -78.65 -70.49
CA LEU A 711 -12.00 -78.67 -71.48
C LEU A 711 -11.45 -78.68 -72.92
N ALA A 712 -10.36 -77.94 -73.18
CA ALA A 712 -9.66 -77.96 -74.46
C ALA A 712 -8.93 -79.29 -74.71
N ASP A 713 -8.35 -79.91 -73.67
CA ASP A 713 -7.77 -81.25 -73.70
C ASP A 713 -8.85 -82.32 -73.96
N ALA A 714 -10.02 -82.18 -73.33
CA ALA A 714 -11.16 -83.06 -73.56
C ALA A 714 -11.75 -82.88 -74.97
N ASN A 715 -11.90 -81.64 -75.44
CA ASN A 715 -12.39 -81.34 -76.79
C ASN A 715 -11.40 -81.78 -77.88
N SER A 716 -10.09 -81.60 -77.68
CA SER A 716 -9.07 -82.07 -78.63
C SER A 716 -8.96 -83.60 -78.64
N LYS A 717 -9.09 -84.27 -77.48
CA LYS A 717 -9.25 -85.73 -77.40
C LYS A 717 -10.50 -86.18 -78.14
N LEU A 718 -11.68 -85.62 -77.85
CA LEU A 718 -12.94 -85.95 -78.50
C LEU A 718 -12.90 -85.69 -80.01
N LEU A 719 -12.24 -84.61 -80.46
CA LEU A 719 -11.98 -84.37 -81.89
C LEU A 719 -11.04 -85.42 -82.48
N SER A 720 -9.98 -85.82 -81.77
CA SER A 720 -9.07 -86.89 -82.22
C SER A 720 -9.74 -88.27 -82.24
N GLU A 721 -10.67 -88.54 -81.32
CA GLU A 721 -11.51 -89.74 -81.28
C GLU A 721 -12.61 -89.69 -82.34
N ARG A 722 -13.15 -88.51 -82.68
CA ARG A 722 -14.06 -88.32 -83.82
C ARG A 722 -13.33 -88.51 -85.16
N SER A 723 -12.11 -88.00 -85.29
CA SER A 723 -11.25 -88.26 -86.45
C SER A 723 -10.87 -89.74 -86.57
N ARG A 724 -10.47 -90.39 -85.46
CA ARG A 724 -10.19 -91.84 -85.43
C ARG A 724 -11.43 -92.67 -85.74
N SER A 725 -12.57 -92.39 -85.11
CA SER A 725 -13.80 -93.15 -85.35
C SER A 725 -14.37 -92.94 -86.75
N LEU A 726 -14.21 -91.79 -87.39
CA LEU A 726 -14.54 -91.61 -88.82
C LEU A 726 -13.63 -92.47 -89.74
N ILE A 727 -12.37 -92.69 -89.36
CA ILE A 727 -11.44 -93.57 -90.07
C ILE A 727 -11.73 -95.06 -89.81
N THR A 728 -12.20 -95.43 -88.60
CA THR A 728 -12.46 -96.83 -88.23
C THR A 728 -13.90 -97.32 -88.51
N SER A 729 -14.90 -96.42 -88.58
CA SER A 729 -16.33 -96.79 -88.74
C SER A 729 -16.84 -96.81 -90.18
N SER A 730 -16.02 -96.41 -91.15
CA SER A 730 -16.39 -96.30 -92.56
C SER A 730 -16.34 -97.63 -93.35
N ILE A 731 -16.20 -98.78 -92.68
CA ILE A 731 -16.00 -100.10 -93.32
C ILE A 731 -17.12 -101.12 -93.01
N THR A 732 -18.03 -100.87 -92.06
CA THR A 732 -19.13 -101.81 -91.72
C THR A 732 -20.50 -101.16 -91.63
N ASN A 733 -21.41 -101.57 -92.53
CA ASN A 733 -22.85 -101.29 -92.49
C ASN A 733 -23.52 -101.89 -91.24
N GLY A 734 -24.72 -101.46 -90.78
CA GLY A 734 -25.55 -100.33 -91.21
C GLY A 734 -27.07 -100.64 -91.18
N SER A 735 -27.91 -99.66 -90.80
CA SER A 735 -29.39 -99.67 -90.84
C SER A 735 -30.08 -100.61 -89.80
N LEU A 736 -31.33 -100.44 -89.32
CA LEU A 736 -32.54 -99.68 -89.74
C LEU A 736 -33.31 -99.06 -88.52
N ILE A 737 -34.11 -98.01 -88.75
CA ILE A 737 -35.47 -97.64 -88.20
C ILE A 737 -35.77 -97.94 -86.70
N GLY A 738 -36.32 -97.07 -85.82
CA GLY A 738 -37.06 -95.77 -85.89
C GLY A 738 -38.25 -95.80 -84.87
N PRO A 739 -39.11 -94.77 -84.67
CA PRO A 739 -39.06 -93.35 -85.09
C PRO A 739 -39.48 -92.30 -84.00
N SER A 740 -39.27 -91.02 -84.32
CA SER A 740 -40.01 -89.77 -83.94
C SER A 740 -41.00 -89.70 -82.75
N LEU A 741 -40.80 -88.68 -81.90
CA LEU A 741 -41.77 -87.58 -81.77
C LEU A 741 -41.03 -86.23 -81.66
N ASP A 742 -41.69 -85.13 -82.04
CA ASP A 742 -41.12 -83.79 -82.26
C ASP A 742 -41.93 -82.71 -81.51
N LEU A 743 -41.27 -81.64 -81.06
CA LEU A 743 -41.91 -80.33 -80.85
C LEU A 743 -40.90 -79.19 -81.03
N SER A 744 -40.63 -78.84 -82.28
CA SER A 744 -39.71 -77.77 -82.69
C SER A 744 -40.38 -76.38 -82.75
N SER A 745 -39.75 -75.36 -82.15
CA SER A 745 -39.75 -73.94 -82.59
C SER A 745 -38.75 -73.14 -81.73
N LEU A 746 -37.71 -72.52 -82.30
CA LEU A 746 -37.69 -71.19 -82.97
C LEU A 746 -37.98 -70.01 -82.01
N GLY A 747 -37.21 -68.92 -82.03
CA GLY A 747 -36.10 -68.54 -82.92
C GLY A 747 -35.20 -67.45 -82.34
N SER A 748 -34.27 -66.93 -83.15
CA SER A 748 -33.20 -66.01 -82.72
C SER A 748 -33.36 -64.60 -83.31
N ALA A 749 -32.43 -63.70 -82.93
CA ALA A 749 -32.09 -62.40 -83.52
C ALA A 749 -32.95 -61.15 -83.18
N ALA A 750 -32.39 -60.35 -82.26
CA ALA A 750 -31.90 -58.98 -82.50
C ALA A 750 -32.80 -57.78 -82.86
N ASN A 751 -32.44 -56.66 -82.23
CA ASN A 751 -32.35 -55.28 -82.74
C ASN A 751 -33.58 -54.32 -82.69
N TYR A 752 -33.29 -53.08 -82.28
CA TYR A 752 -34.14 -51.87 -82.26
C TYR A 752 -35.44 -51.92 -81.42
N GLY A 753 -36.02 -50.79 -80.96
CA GLY A 753 -35.46 -49.44 -80.89
C GLY A 753 -36.51 -48.30 -80.83
N ALA A 754 -36.34 -47.41 -79.83
CA ALA A 754 -36.88 -46.04 -79.75
C ALA A 754 -38.40 -45.79 -79.52
N THR A 755 -38.69 -44.54 -79.13
CA THR A 755 -40.00 -43.84 -79.02
C THR A 755 -40.91 -44.20 -77.82
N ILE A 756 -41.68 -43.28 -77.22
CA ILE A 756 -41.52 -41.83 -76.91
C ILE A 756 -42.62 -41.47 -75.88
N GLY A 757 -42.40 -40.51 -74.98
CA GLY A 757 -43.49 -39.85 -74.24
C GLY A 757 -43.29 -39.66 -72.73
N SER A 758 -43.64 -38.53 -72.09
CA SER A 758 -43.48 -37.08 -72.37
C SER A 758 -44.00 -36.30 -71.13
N LEU A 759 -43.70 -34.99 -71.03
CA LEU A 759 -44.23 -33.99 -70.08
C LEU A 759 -43.74 -34.11 -68.61
N ASN A 760 -42.91 -33.13 -68.17
CA ASN A 760 -43.25 -32.02 -67.25
C ASN A 760 -43.29 -32.43 -65.75
N ARG A 761 -42.79 -31.69 -64.74
CA ARG A 761 -42.00 -30.44 -64.56
C ARG A 761 -41.45 -30.46 -63.10
N ASN A 762 -40.65 -29.53 -62.53
CA ASN A 762 -40.30 -28.15 -62.87
C ASN A 762 -38.85 -27.78 -62.42
N PHE A 763 -38.58 -26.49 -62.20
CA PHE A 763 -37.36 -25.85 -61.67
C PHE A 763 -37.30 -25.83 -60.12
N GLY A 764 -36.14 -25.67 -59.47
CA GLY A 764 -34.76 -25.65 -60.02
C GLY A 764 -33.72 -24.90 -59.17
N LEU A 765 -32.47 -24.86 -59.68
CA LEU A 765 -31.29 -24.06 -59.27
C LEU A 765 -30.65 -24.35 -57.88
N GLY A 766 -29.37 -24.75 -57.79
CA GLY A 766 -28.42 -25.11 -58.87
C GLY A 766 -26.97 -25.33 -58.42
N LEU A 767 -26.11 -25.73 -59.40
CA LEU A 767 -24.63 -25.72 -59.40
C LEU A 767 -23.93 -26.51 -58.26
N SER A 768 -23.58 -27.79 -58.38
CA SER A 768 -22.75 -28.53 -59.39
C SER A 768 -21.23 -28.39 -59.23
N LEU A 769 -20.57 -29.49 -58.84
CA LEU A 769 -19.29 -29.89 -59.44
C LEU A 769 -19.05 -31.42 -59.38
N LEU A 770 -18.83 -32.01 -60.56
CA LEU A 770 -18.27 -33.35 -60.84
C LEU A 770 -18.96 -34.62 -60.26
N SER A 771 -19.56 -35.39 -61.18
CA SER A 771 -19.61 -36.86 -61.16
C SER A 771 -18.80 -37.39 -62.34
N PRO A 772 -18.35 -38.66 -62.31
CA PRO A 772 -19.06 -39.67 -63.12
C PRO A 772 -19.12 -41.05 -62.41
N ALA A 773 -19.90 -42.07 -62.80
CA ALA A 773 -21.11 -42.25 -63.60
C ALA A 773 -21.18 -43.78 -63.88
N THR A 774 -22.13 -44.51 -63.26
CA THR A 774 -22.62 -45.87 -63.59
C THR A 774 -23.83 -46.12 -62.69
N GLU A 775 -25.07 -45.90 -63.13
CA GLU A 775 -25.90 -46.79 -63.96
C GLU A 775 -26.39 -48.09 -63.27
N GLY A 776 -27.71 -48.28 -63.26
CA GLY A 776 -28.31 -49.58 -63.60
C GLY A 776 -28.91 -50.45 -62.49
N HIS A 777 -28.43 -50.41 -61.24
CA HIS A 777 -28.72 -51.53 -60.30
C HIS A 777 -29.35 -51.21 -58.94
N SER A 778 -29.51 -49.94 -58.53
CA SER A 778 -29.97 -49.60 -57.16
C SER A 778 -31.39 -50.10 -56.85
N SER A 779 -32.41 -49.70 -57.62
CA SER A 779 -33.84 -49.86 -57.27
C SER A 779 -34.24 -51.27 -56.80
N ARG A 780 -33.83 -52.35 -57.48
CA ARG A 780 -34.21 -53.71 -57.08
C ARG A 780 -33.50 -54.18 -55.79
N MET A 781 -32.32 -53.63 -55.49
CA MET A 781 -31.63 -53.85 -54.22
C MET A 781 -32.24 -52.98 -53.11
N GLU A 782 -32.63 -51.74 -53.43
CA GLU A 782 -33.33 -50.81 -52.53
C GLU A 782 -34.72 -51.31 -52.11
N ASP A 783 -35.49 -51.89 -53.04
CA ASP A 783 -36.74 -52.62 -52.75
C ASP A 783 -36.53 -53.83 -51.82
N TYR A 784 -35.36 -54.46 -51.90
CA TYR A 784 -35.02 -55.61 -51.05
C TYR A 784 -34.53 -55.17 -49.66
N LEU A 785 -33.75 -54.09 -49.59
CA LEU A 785 -33.28 -53.48 -48.35
C LEU A 785 -34.42 -52.82 -47.56
N THR A 786 -35.35 -52.15 -48.23
CA THR A 786 -36.57 -51.61 -47.59
C THR A 786 -37.50 -52.73 -47.12
N LYS A 787 -37.64 -53.84 -47.87
CA LYS A 787 -38.34 -55.04 -47.36
C LYS A 787 -37.65 -55.65 -46.14
N MET A 788 -36.33 -55.87 -46.19
CA MET A 788 -35.54 -56.36 -45.04
C MET A 788 -35.71 -55.46 -43.81
N ARG A 789 -35.67 -54.14 -43.99
CA ARG A 789 -35.85 -53.17 -42.91
C ARG A 789 -37.27 -53.20 -42.34
N ASN A 790 -38.30 -53.20 -43.18
CA ASN A 790 -39.69 -53.33 -42.73
C ASN A 790 -39.93 -54.66 -41.99
N GLU A 791 -39.26 -55.74 -42.36
CA GLU A 791 -39.38 -57.03 -41.69
C GLU A 791 -38.61 -57.08 -40.36
N LEU A 792 -37.46 -56.39 -40.28
CA LEU A 792 -36.71 -56.17 -39.05
C LEU A 792 -37.51 -55.30 -38.06
N ASP A 793 -38.05 -54.17 -38.51
CA ASP A 793 -38.87 -53.26 -37.71
C ASP A 793 -40.15 -53.97 -37.21
N ARG A 794 -40.73 -54.88 -38.00
CA ARG A 794 -41.80 -55.80 -37.56
C ARG A 794 -41.34 -56.83 -36.54
N SER A 795 -40.11 -57.35 -36.62
CA SER A 795 -39.59 -58.28 -35.61
C SER A 795 -39.31 -57.58 -34.29
N ILE A 796 -38.66 -56.42 -34.32
CA ILE A 796 -38.46 -55.55 -33.16
C ILE A 796 -39.80 -55.17 -32.53
N SER A 797 -40.81 -54.80 -33.34
CA SER A 797 -42.16 -54.49 -32.82
C SER A 797 -42.85 -55.70 -32.18
N ARG A 798 -42.66 -56.92 -32.74
CA ARG A 798 -43.18 -58.16 -32.14
C ARG A 798 -42.45 -58.51 -30.84
N GLU A 799 -41.12 -58.41 -30.83
CA GLU A 799 -40.27 -58.72 -29.68
C GLU A 799 -40.48 -57.73 -28.52
N LEU A 800 -40.66 -56.45 -28.81
CA LEU A 800 -41.10 -55.45 -27.81
C LEU A 800 -42.52 -55.75 -27.30
N SER A 801 -43.44 -56.19 -28.17
CA SER A 801 -44.78 -56.59 -27.74
C SER A 801 -44.77 -57.83 -26.83
N THR A 802 -43.93 -58.82 -27.10
CA THR A 802 -43.78 -60.00 -26.21
C THR A 802 -43.04 -59.65 -24.93
N ALA A 803 -41.96 -58.87 -24.98
CA ALA A 803 -41.24 -58.43 -23.79
C ALA A 803 -42.11 -57.56 -22.87
N THR A 804 -43.01 -56.74 -23.43
CA THR A 804 -44.01 -55.98 -22.65
C THR A 804 -45.02 -56.92 -21.98
N ALA A 805 -45.55 -57.92 -22.71
CA ALA A 805 -46.45 -58.91 -22.12
C ALA A 805 -45.78 -59.81 -21.06
N GLU A 806 -44.48 -60.10 -21.22
CA GLU A 806 -43.67 -60.81 -20.23
C GLU A 806 -43.40 -59.95 -18.98
N LEU A 807 -43.17 -58.65 -19.15
CA LEU A 807 -43.08 -57.69 -18.04
C LEU A 807 -44.41 -57.53 -17.29
N ASP A 808 -45.54 -57.42 -17.99
CA ASP A 808 -46.86 -57.33 -17.36
C ASP A 808 -47.24 -58.63 -16.63
N THR A 809 -46.94 -59.80 -17.21
CA THR A 809 -47.19 -61.11 -16.55
C THR A 809 -46.19 -61.42 -15.42
N ALA A 810 -45.01 -60.80 -15.41
CA ALA A 810 -44.11 -60.79 -14.25
C ALA A 810 -44.61 -59.83 -13.15
N SER A 811 -45.07 -58.63 -13.52
CA SER A 811 -45.63 -57.62 -12.62
C SER A 811 -46.85 -58.14 -11.86
N VAL A 812 -47.80 -58.77 -12.56
CA VAL A 812 -48.98 -59.41 -11.95
C VAL A 812 -48.60 -60.56 -11.02
N ARG A 813 -47.49 -61.27 -11.28
CA ARG A 813 -46.98 -62.36 -10.40
C ARG A 813 -46.37 -61.86 -9.09
N MET A 814 -46.08 -60.55 -8.97
CA MET A 814 -45.46 -59.95 -7.78
C MET A 814 -46.47 -59.32 -6.79
N SER A 815 -47.78 -59.41 -7.04
CA SER A 815 -48.81 -58.66 -6.27
C SER A 815 -49.91 -59.48 -5.58
N LEU A 816 -49.85 -60.82 -5.55
CA LEU A 816 -50.82 -61.65 -4.79
C LEU A 816 -50.12 -62.69 -3.90
N GLY A 817 -50.36 -62.62 -2.59
CA GLY A 817 -49.98 -63.62 -1.60
C GLY A 817 -48.67 -63.30 -0.83
N GLY A 818 -48.65 -63.06 0.48
CA GLY A 818 -49.76 -62.97 1.44
C GLY A 818 -49.59 -63.85 2.68
N SER A 819 -48.53 -63.62 3.46
CA SER A 819 -48.39 -63.94 4.90
C SER A 819 -48.72 -65.36 5.41
N THR A 820 -47.66 -66.12 5.75
CA THR A 820 -47.43 -66.60 7.14
C THR A 820 -45.94 -66.94 7.39
N SER A 821 -45.32 -66.27 8.37
CA SER A 821 -44.32 -66.77 9.35
C SER A 821 -43.27 -67.83 8.95
N ARG A 822 -41.95 -67.69 9.18
CA ARG A 822 -41.14 -66.62 9.83
C ARG A 822 -39.63 -66.95 9.74
N VAL A 823 -38.80 -65.95 9.40
CA VAL A 823 -37.32 -65.86 9.59
C VAL A 823 -36.42 -66.84 8.78
N GLU A 824 -35.60 -66.23 7.91
CA GLU A 824 -34.16 -66.43 7.61
C GLU A 824 -33.48 -67.81 7.84
N MET A 825 -32.56 -68.28 6.99
CA MET A 825 -32.00 -67.78 5.70
C MET A 825 -31.51 -68.99 4.88
N ASP A 826 -31.41 -68.86 3.55
CA ASP A 826 -31.26 -69.99 2.63
C ASP A 826 -29.80 -70.33 2.25
N PRO A 827 -29.29 -71.55 2.49
CA PRO A 827 -27.95 -71.98 2.10
C PRO A 827 -27.95 -72.94 0.89
N LEU A 828 -26.86 -72.92 0.11
CA LEU A 828 -26.39 -74.00 -0.77
C LEU A 828 -27.32 -74.44 -1.93
N SER A 829 -26.87 -74.38 -3.19
CA SER A 829 -26.00 -75.45 -3.70
C SER A 829 -26.25 -75.80 -5.17
N ARG A 830 -25.48 -75.22 -6.11
CA ARG A 830 -25.43 -75.51 -7.56
C ARG A 830 -26.66 -75.03 -8.38
N ALA A 831 -26.57 -74.85 -9.70
CA ALA A 831 -25.41 -75.00 -10.60
C ALA A 831 -24.29 -73.97 -10.33
#